data_AF-A0A6I4MUC2-F1
#
_entry.id   AF-A0A6I4MUC2-F1
#
_cell.length_a   1.000
_cell.length_b   1.000
_cell.length_c   1.000
_cell.angle_alpha   90.00
_cell.angle_beta   90.00
_cell.angle_gamma   90.00
#
_symmetry.space_group_name_H-M   'P 1'
#
loop_
_entity.id
_entity.type
_entity.pdbx_description
1 polymer ?
#
loop_
_entity_poly.entity_id
_entity_poly.type
_entity_poly.pdbx_seq_one_letter_code
_entity_poly.pdbx_strand_id
1 'polypeptide(L)'
;MSWQGAGAGPGGTGGGPSGDLFAAVEGNVRELVASPWWRTAQPQDRAAQIAARMLWGAGEWWLFGAWGRWYRCGLDGAWHPCPPPPEFADRRVAVAAPRGGGPPPRPPPRYPPGPDQSAGRVAPLGFLGPVPDTAIVARISQAITTALAVDPQQFAQRDPMFQPGTPSTIAAAWGALLWCAGSPVVLTEHPLIESFIPFLTTSADRLHWMMPPDFGTLAGYYVHRLGAGDGGGAAHIARVMYEVAAGLQADPRFRPGADALAAVTAASLRMVNQDMATVRYGPEAIVQEWRRRCPAEFATPMVRDTAPGEYLRLALYDLEQIVHGLTGPRPAPGGRSHDEVRRAGVAVLAADLAAAPGALPALQRWLDPDSARTLQAVLSDPANPLRALWPRDGRLPDALRRDDPDALAALLATTYTLGLTWCRLAQVPPPATGFAVPQAVAAELTSPAMHSPPSTDELSAWDIIKAARAHMAAERASSGPDRPVAPVPEPAQDAPGPPPAVAPVEPPSAPPMPPPATPPEPPEPPAAHRADPPVPPAPEPSARARGERPAPVNPLASDVPPPRIAPPAPPPAAPEPDGRAAARREPVPEPAPPEPAPAAPAPSAPVPAAPAPPPGPAEEPRWPSEPEPPAAHAAATQLDTDAFRTKLDQGPAWPGAPMPSAPPPGVQQQPAAPQPAAQQPDLPPPPVPVPEPVPPAPQAPVPDSAPRVAEAYGIRFLCGADDIGRVVTEVRRRGKWARRLRGQEVSSASAPALLLIGAPSSGQRRLARMVARALAEVEASSGEVRSAHAEDLRDAGPEGLRAALEEHAGHVLLLDGLDGLILDEAQGAAYASVLYRTRLEGVNDTALLGTCEPDRVGELSAASPELVTDLRAVRLPDLSDGRARSALVGLLAEERSLRLGSDAWAVVERDAATLRPRGRLTGARLVEAYLDRAATRHLGSAEATQAIGSALTLTAADFQGLAAELSGR
;
A
#
# COMPACT_ATOMS: atom_id res chain seq x y z
N MET A 1 19.06 14.67 51.80
CA MET A 1 19.94 15.57 51.04
C MET A 1 19.10 16.66 50.40
N SER A 2 19.57 17.90 50.55
CA SER A 2 18.99 19.18 50.18
C SER A 2 19.02 19.42 48.67
N TRP A 3 17.91 19.92 48.10
CA TRP A 3 17.76 20.31 46.69
C TRP A 3 18.35 21.71 46.41
N GLN A 4 19.63 21.89 46.70
CA GLN A 4 20.40 23.05 46.27
C GLN A 4 21.77 22.54 45.81
N GLY A 5 21.91 22.30 44.51
CA GLY A 5 23.18 21.85 43.92
C GLY A 5 23.01 20.76 42.85
N ALA A 6 22.37 21.09 41.74
CA ALA A 6 22.65 20.45 40.46
C ALA A 6 22.70 21.57 39.42
N GLY A 7 23.92 21.92 39.04
CA GLY A 7 24.27 23.05 38.21
C GLY A 7 23.87 22.88 36.75
N ALA A 8 23.85 24.02 36.08
CA ALA A 8 23.80 24.12 34.64
C ALA A 8 25.06 23.50 34.00
N GLY A 9 24.83 22.54 33.10
CA GLY A 9 25.64 22.21 31.91
C GLY A 9 26.61 21.02 32.01
N PRO A 10 27.00 20.39 30.87
CA PRO A 10 26.54 20.53 29.49
C PRO A 10 26.13 19.19 28.80
N GLY A 11 25.17 19.23 27.87
CA GLY A 11 24.96 18.16 26.87
C GLY A 11 23.60 17.45 26.95
N GLY A 12 22.63 17.94 26.18
CA GLY A 12 21.32 17.33 25.97
C GLY A 12 20.35 18.33 25.36
N THR A 13 20.21 18.32 24.04
CA THR A 13 19.42 19.29 23.26
C THR A 13 17.93 19.23 23.58
N GLY A 14 17.47 20.14 24.44
CA GLY A 14 16.06 20.44 24.70
C GLY A 14 15.90 21.92 24.98
N GLY A 15 15.99 22.75 23.94
CA GLY A 15 15.90 24.20 24.03
C GLY A 15 14.48 24.69 24.32
N GLY A 16 14.09 24.69 25.60
CA GLY A 16 12.93 25.45 26.09
C GLY A 16 13.38 26.70 26.86
N PRO A 17 12.58 27.78 26.92
CA PRO A 17 12.87 28.94 27.74
C PRO A 17 13.03 28.52 29.21
N SER A 18 14.08 29.00 29.89
CA SER A 18 14.38 28.60 31.27
C SER A 18 13.16 28.91 32.17
N GLY A 19 12.48 27.88 32.68
CA GLY A 19 11.30 28.02 33.53
C GLY A 19 10.02 27.28 33.08
N ASP A 20 9.97 26.65 31.89
CA ASP A 20 8.82 25.80 31.51
C ASP A 20 8.88 24.44 32.22
N LEU A 21 8.10 24.28 33.31
CA LEU A 21 8.03 23.02 34.06
C LEU A 21 7.41 21.87 33.26
N PHE A 22 6.50 22.15 32.32
CA PHE A 22 5.93 21.09 31.47
C PHE A 22 7.04 20.52 30.58
N ALA A 23 7.77 21.35 29.84
CA ALA A 23 8.87 20.90 29.01
C ALA A 23 9.97 20.18 29.83
N ALA A 24 10.32 20.71 31.01
CA ALA A 24 11.31 20.09 31.88
C ALA A 24 10.87 18.71 32.40
N VAL A 25 9.62 18.56 32.84
CA VAL A 25 9.08 17.27 33.28
C VAL A 25 9.01 16.28 32.14
N GLU A 26 8.59 16.69 30.94
CA GLU A 26 8.59 15.85 29.74
C GLU A 26 9.99 15.26 29.47
N GLY A 27 11.01 16.12 29.41
CA GLY A 27 12.39 15.69 29.18
C GLY A 27 12.88 14.73 30.27
N ASN A 28 12.69 15.10 31.54
CA ASN A 28 13.10 14.29 32.68
C ASN A 28 12.42 12.92 32.74
N VAL A 29 11.13 12.83 32.39
CA VAL A 29 10.40 11.57 32.39
C VAL A 29 10.83 10.70 31.20
N ARG A 30 11.06 11.28 30.01
CA ARG A 30 11.60 10.52 28.87
C ARG A 30 12.98 9.95 29.18
N GLU A 31 13.86 10.74 29.79
CA GLU A 31 15.19 10.29 30.22
C GLU A 31 15.10 9.18 31.28
N LEU A 32 14.26 9.37 32.30
CA LEU A 32 14.03 8.38 33.34
C LEU A 32 13.54 7.05 32.76
N VAL A 33 12.59 7.11 31.83
CA VAL A 33 12.00 5.93 31.21
C VAL A 33 12.99 5.23 30.26
N ALA A 34 13.86 5.97 29.61
CA ALA A 34 14.94 5.42 28.78
C ALA A 34 16.06 4.77 29.62
N SER A 35 16.14 5.05 30.93
CA SER A 35 17.19 4.53 31.80
C SER A 35 17.13 3.00 31.95
N PRO A 36 18.29 2.31 32.08
CA PRO A 36 18.33 0.87 32.35
C PRO A 36 17.59 0.46 33.63
N TRP A 37 17.58 1.35 34.64
CA TRP A 37 16.85 1.13 35.90
C TRP A 37 15.35 0.97 35.67
N TRP A 38 14.76 1.73 34.74
CA TRP A 38 13.32 1.66 34.47
C TRP A 38 12.88 0.24 34.12
N ARG A 39 13.66 -0.46 33.29
CA ARG A 39 13.36 -1.82 32.82
C ARG A 39 13.26 -2.85 33.95
N THR A 40 14.04 -2.69 35.01
CA THR A 40 14.10 -3.62 36.15
C THR A 40 13.33 -3.15 37.38
N ALA A 41 12.92 -1.88 37.44
CA ALA A 41 12.17 -1.31 38.55
C ALA A 41 10.78 -1.95 38.73
N GLN A 42 10.33 -2.10 39.99
CA GLN A 42 8.99 -2.58 40.27
C GLN A 42 7.92 -1.55 39.86
N PRO A 43 6.70 -1.97 39.49
CA PRO A 43 5.64 -1.04 39.09
C PRO A 43 5.34 0.05 40.13
N GLN A 44 5.48 -0.26 41.43
CA GLN A 44 5.28 0.69 42.52
C GLN A 44 6.39 1.77 42.57
N ASP A 45 7.65 1.38 42.31
CA ASP A 45 8.76 2.33 42.27
C ASP A 45 8.67 3.25 41.05
N ARG A 46 8.30 2.67 39.90
CA ARG A 46 7.98 3.44 38.68
C ARG A 46 6.88 4.46 38.96
N ALA A 47 5.81 4.01 39.62
CA ALA A 47 4.69 4.86 40.00
C ALA A 47 5.12 6.01 40.91
N ALA A 48 5.93 5.73 41.93
CA ALA A 48 6.44 6.74 42.85
C ALA A 48 7.33 7.78 42.15
N GLN A 49 8.20 7.34 41.23
CA GLN A 49 9.07 8.25 40.48
C GLN A 49 8.30 9.19 39.56
N ILE A 50 7.26 8.68 38.89
CA ILE A 50 6.42 9.51 38.03
C ILE A 50 5.55 10.45 38.88
N ALA A 51 4.96 9.95 39.97
CA ALA A 51 4.17 10.77 40.89
C ALA A 51 4.98 11.93 41.49
N ALA A 52 6.27 11.72 41.77
CA ALA A 52 7.17 12.77 42.27
C ALA A 52 7.41 13.92 41.28
N ARG A 53 7.05 13.75 40.01
CA ARG A 53 7.21 14.74 38.93
C ARG A 53 5.86 15.35 38.48
N MET A 54 4.79 15.09 39.22
CA MET A 54 3.48 15.70 38.96
C MET A 54 3.52 17.21 39.11
N LEU A 55 2.72 17.89 38.30
CA LEU A 55 2.55 19.33 38.36
C LEU A 55 1.17 19.67 38.92
N TRP A 56 1.10 20.82 39.60
CA TRP A 56 -0.12 21.44 40.06
C TRP A 56 -0.17 22.86 39.54
N GLY A 57 -1.24 23.23 38.84
CA GLY A 57 -1.38 24.57 38.26
C GLY A 57 -2.84 24.87 37.96
N ALA A 58 -3.26 26.11 38.19
CA ALA A 58 -4.64 26.57 37.96
C ALA A 58 -5.72 25.68 38.62
N GLY A 59 -5.42 25.03 39.75
CA GLY A 59 -6.36 24.17 40.48
C GLY A 59 -6.49 22.74 39.93
N GLU A 60 -5.60 22.33 39.03
CA GLU A 60 -5.64 21.02 38.38
C GLU A 60 -4.32 20.26 38.57
N TRP A 61 -4.43 18.93 38.64
CA TRP A 61 -3.28 18.03 38.67
C TRP A 61 -2.91 17.59 37.27
N TRP A 62 -1.61 17.60 36.99
CA TRP A 62 -1.03 17.22 35.71
C TRP A 62 0.03 16.14 35.88
N LEU A 63 0.03 15.19 34.94
CA LEU A 63 0.89 14.03 34.93
C LEU A 63 1.34 13.76 33.50
N PHE A 64 2.65 13.74 33.26
CA PHE A 64 3.20 13.22 32.01
C PHE A 64 3.54 11.74 32.18
N GLY A 65 3.00 10.88 31.31
CA GLY A 65 3.10 9.45 31.51
C GLY A 65 2.77 8.67 30.25
N ALA A 66 1.94 7.64 30.39
CA ALA A 66 1.68 6.66 29.34
C ALA A 66 1.44 7.26 27.95
N TRP A 67 2.01 6.64 26.92
CA TRP A 67 1.94 7.05 25.50
C TRP A 67 2.63 8.39 25.19
N GLY A 68 3.46 8.93 26.08
CA GLY A 68 4.08 10.24 25.87
C GLY A 68 3.05 11.37 25.86
N ARG A 69 2.01 11.26 26.69
CA ARG A 69 0.91 12.24 26.77
C ARG A 69 0.85 12.89 28.15
N TRP A 70 0.37 14.14 28.15
CA TRP A 70 -0.08 14.80 29.36
C TRP A 70 -1.47 14.31 29.74
N TYR A 71 -1.66 14.11 31.03
CA TYR A 71 -2.93 13.76 31.63
C TYR A 71 -3.31 14.82 32.66
N ARG A 72 -4.56 15.23 32.61
CA ARG A 72 -5.18 16.14 33.57
C ARG A 72 -6.14 15.36 34.46
N CYS A 73 -6.10 15.61 35.76
CA CYS A 73 -7.13 15.13 36.68
C CYS A 73 -8.31 16.11 36.67
N GLY A 74 -9.49 15.64 36.25
CA GLY A 74 -10.74 16.40 36.33
C GLY A 74 -11.21 16.58 37.78
N LEU A 75 -12.22 17.44 37.95
CA LEU A 75 -12.89 17.67 39.25
C LEU A 75 -13.63 16.41 39.76
N ASP A 76 -13.99 15.51 38.85
CA ASP A 76 -14.56 14.19 39.12
C ASP A 76 -13.52 13.17 39.60
N GLY A 77 -12.25 13.56 39.67
CA GLY A 77 -11.16 12.69 40.09
C GLY A 77 -10.67 11.74 38.99
N ALA A 78 -11.23 11.81 37.79
CA ALA A 78 -10.81 10.99 36.67
C ALA A 78 -9.65 11.65 35.92
N TRP A 79 -8.71 10.84 35.46
CA TRP A 79 -7.59 11.30 34.65
C TRP A 79 -7.97 11.23 33.17
N HIS A 80 -7.66 12.25 32.37
CA HIS A 80 -7.93 12.28 30.92
C HIS A 80 -6.69 12.76 30.16
N PRO A 81 -6.33 12.14 29.02
CA PRO A 81 -5.36 12.74 28.11
C PRO A 81 -5.79 14.16 27.79
N CYS A 82 -4.88 15.10 27.97
CA CYS A 82 -5.15 16.51 27.76
C CYS A 82 -3.84 17.20 27.40
N PRO A 83 -3.72 17.83 26.22
CA PRO A 83 -2.51 18.58 25.86
C PRO A 83 -2.18 19.60 26.95
N PRO A 84 -0.90 19.93 27.18
CA PRO A 84 -0.57 20.99 28.10
C PRO A 84 -1.03 22.35 27.51
N PRO A 85 -1.23 23.39 28.35
CA PRO A 85 -1.54 24.72 27.86
C PRO A 85 -0.57 25.16 26.75
N PRO A 86 -1.01 25.74 25.63
CA PRO A 86 -0.10 26.04 24.53
C PRO A 86 0.85 27.21 24.83
N GLU A 87 0.33 28.23 25.51
CA GLU A 87 1.07 29.46 25.80
C GLU A 87 1.98 29.30 27.01
N PHE A 88 3.21 29.81 26.90
CA PHE A 88 4.18 29.79 27.99
C PHE A 88 3.66 30.51 29.24
N ALA A 89 2.91 31.61 29.07
CA ALA A 89 2.33 32.37 30.18
C ALA A 89 1.39 31.50 31.04
N ASP A 90 0.61 30.64 30.40
CA ASP A 90 -0.33 29.71 31.05
C ASP A 90 0.38 28.49 31.64
N ARG A 91 1.55 28.11 31.12
CA ARG A 91 2.39 27.07 31.73
C ARG A 91 3.12 27.54 32.98
N ARG A 92 3.52 28.82 33.02
CA ARG A 92 4.33 29.39 34.11
C ARG A 92 3.64 29.41 35.47
N VAL A 93 2.31 29.30 35.51
CA VAL A 93 1.54 29.23 36.77
C VAL A 93 1.56 27.83 37.41
N ALA A 94 2.08 26.81 36.71
CA ALA A 94 2.27 25.49 37.28
C ALA A 94 3.46 25.46 38.24
N VAL A 95 3.31 24.68 39.31
CA VAL A 95 4.34 24.38 40.30
C VAL A 95 4.47 22.86 40.45
N ALA A 96 5.58 22.41 41.04
CA ALA A 96 5.68 21.01 41.44
C ALA A 96 4.58 20.68 42.47
N ALA A 97 3.96 19.51 42.31
CA ALA A 97 2.97 18.97 43.22
C ALA A 97 3.40 19.08 44.70
N PRO A 98 2.61 19.70 45.60
CA PRO A 98 2.95 19.80 47.02
C PRO A 98 3.10 18.41 47.66
N ARG A 99 4.22 18.17 48.35
CA ARG A 99 4.41 16.94 49.14
C ARG A 99 3.49 16.99 50.36
N GLY A 100 2.38 16.25 50.33
CA GLY A 100 1.44 16.12 51.46
C GLY A 100 0.11 16.87 51.33
N GLY A 101 -0.15 17.56 50.21
CA GLY A 101 -1.53 17.90 49.83
C GLY A 101 -2.25 16.61 49.44
N GLY A 102 -3.45 16.36 50.00
CA GLY A 102 -4.15 15.07 49.87
C GLY A 102 -4.07 14.48 48.46
N PRO A 103 -3.74 13.17 48.33
CA PRO A 103 -3.42 12.59 47.03
C PRO A 103 -4.63 12.75 46.09
N PRO A 104 -4.44 13.13 44.81
CA PRO A 104 -5.48 12.92 43.83
C PRO A 104 -5.87 11.43 43.84
N PRO A 105 -7.09 11.05 43.41
CA PRO A 105 -7.46 9.65 43.24
C PRO A 105 -6.34 8.95 42.48
N ARG A 106 -5.84 7.83 43.06
CA ARG A 106 -4.65 7.13 42.55
C ARG A 106 -4.79 6.99 41.04
N PRO A 107 -3.83 7.50 40.24
CA PRO A 107 -3.89 7.25 38.81
C PRO A 107 -3.93 5.71 38.64
N PRO A 108 -4.93 5.12 37.96
CA PRO A 108 -4.79 3.75 37.45
C PRO A 108 -3.51 3.69 36.61
N PRO A 109 -2.93 2.51 36.29
CA PRO A 109 -1.54 2.41 35.85
C PRO A 109 -1.32 3.07 34.48
N ARG A 110 -1.22 4.40 34.49
CA ARG A 110 -0.84 5.33 33.42
C ARG A 110 0.65 5.62 33.52
N TYR A 111 1.36 4.73 34.19
CA TYR A 111 2.80 4.73 34.30
C TYR A 111 3.32 4.08 33.03
N PRO A 112 4.23 4.74 32.31
CA PRO A 112 4.71 4.22 31.05
C PRO A 112 5.38 2.85 31.29
N PRO A 113 4.96 1.76 30.64
CA PRO A 113 5.74 0.52 30.62
C PRO A 113 7.17 0.78 30.10
N GLY A 114 7.34 1.81 29.29
CA GLY A 114 8.61 2.41 28.95
C GLY A 114 8.63 2.89 27.51
N PRO A 115 8.49 1.97 26.55
CA PRO A 115 8.65 2.33 25.15
C PRO A 115 7.39 2.92 24.50
N ASP A 116 6.29 3.01 25.24
CA ASP A 116 5.12 3.82 24.89
C ASP A 116 5.44 5.33 24.81
N GLN A 117 6.54 5.78 25.42
CA GLN A 117 7.01 7.17 25.34
C GLN A 117 7.45 7.60 23.94
N SER A 118 7.81 6.65 23.06
CA SER A 118 8.18 6.90 21.67
C SER A 118 7.04 6.72 20.68
N ALA A 119 5.80 6.52 21.15
CA ALA A 119 4.66 6.19 20.30
C ALA A 119 4.31 7.23 19.22
N GLY A 120 4.79 8.48 19.34
CA GLY A 120 4.46 9.55 18.39
C GLY A 120 2.96 9.85 18.38
N ARG A 121 2.41 10.28 17.24
CA ARG A 121 0.96 10.39 17.02
C ARG A 121 0.34 9.00 16.89
N VAL A 122 -0.85 8.80 17.44
CA VAL A 122 -1.52 7.48 17.41
C VAL A 122 -2.14 7.16 16.06
N ALA A 123 -2.46 8.17 15.26
CA ALA A 123 -2.95 8.03 13.89
C ALA A 123 -1.77 8.15 12.91
N PRO A 124 -1.26 7.04 12.34
CA PRO A 124 -0.25 7.08 11.29
C PRO A 124 -0.83 7.69 9.99
N LEU A 125 0.05 8.27 9.18
CA LEU A 125 -0.33 8.92 7.92
C LEU A 125 -0.65 7.90 6.80
N GLY A 126 -0.09 6.68 6.87
CA GLY A 126 -0.31 5.64 5.88
C GLY A 126 0.05 6.11 4.47
N PHE A 127 -0.94 6.10 3.56
CA PHE A 127 -0.75 6.46 2.15
C PHE A 127 -0.74 7.97 1.86
N LEU A 128 -0.97 8.82 2.88
CA LEU A 128 -0.95 10.27 2.69
C LEU A 128 0.48 10.80 2.56
N GLY A 129 0.65 11.82 1.72
CA GLY A 129 1.96 12.43 1.43
C GLY A 129 2.61 11.89 0.15
N PRO A 130 3.93 12.05 -0.01
CA PRO A 130 4.61 11.73 -1.26
C PRO A 130 4.58 10.23 -1.60
N VAL A 131 4.80 9.91 -2.87
CA VAL A 131 4.92 8.53 -3.35
C VAL A 131 6.05 7.82 -2.59
N PRO A 132 5.85 6.59 -2.10
CA PRO A 132 6.89 5.84 -1.39
C PRO A 132 8.09 5.52 -2.28
N ASP A 133 9.24 5.30 -1.65
CA ASP A 133 10.46 4.87 -2.33
C ASP A 133 10.23 3.59 -3.16
N THR A 134 10.78 3.58 -4.37
CA THR A 134 10.89 2.42 -5.26
C THR A 134 11.31 1.13 -4.56
N ALA A 135 12.23 1.19 -3.59
CA ALA A 135 12.68 0.03 -2.85
C ALA A 135 11.55 -0.60 -2.00
N ILE A 136 10.66 0.23 -1.44
CA ILE A 136 9.49 -0.22 -0.70
C ILE A 136 8.49 -0.88 -1.65
N VAL A 137 8.21 -0.21 -2.77
CA VAL A 137 7.31 -0.71 -3.81
C VAL A 137 7.78 -2.06 -4.36
N ALA A 138 9.09 -2.22 -4.59
CA ALA A 138 9.68 -3.47 -5.03
C ALA A 138 9.53 -4.57 -3.98
N ARG A 139 9.78 -4.28 -2.70
CA ARG A 139 9.57 -5.24 -1.60
C ARG A 139 8.11 -5.70 -1.49
N ILE A 140 7.15 -4.78 -1.62
CA ILE A 140 5.72 -5.14 -1.61
C ILE A 140 5.34 -5.95 -2.85
N SER A 141 5.88 -5.61 -4.02
CA SER A 141 5.68 -6.41 -5.24
C SER A 141 6.23 -7.82 -5.07
N GLN A 142 7.38 -7.97 -4.42
CA GLN A 142 7.96 -9.28 -4.11
C GLN A 142 7.09 -10.07 -3.11
N ALA A 143 6.58 -9.42 -2.06
CA ALA A 143 5.67 -10.05 -1.11
C ALA A 143 4.36 -10.54 -1.78
N ILE A 144 3.85 -9.80 -2.76
CA ILE A 144 2.71 -10.22 -3.59
C ILE A 144 3.09 -11.46 -4.42
N THR A 145 4.27 -11.48 -5.05
CA THR A 145 4.75 -12.67 -5.76
C THR A 145 4.86 -13.88 -4.83
N THR A 146 5.40 -13.71 -3.62
CA THR A 146 5.43 -14.76 -2.59
C THR A 146 4.01 -15.24 -2.27
N ALA A 147 3.06 -14.32 -2.09
CA ALA A 147 1.68 -14.64 -1.78
C ALA A 147 0.96 -15.42 -2.89
N LEU A 148 1.35 -15.22 -4.16
CA LEU A 148 0.81 -15.96 -5.30
C LEU A 148 1.43 -17.34 -5.49
N ALA A 149 2.56 -17.64 -4.84
CA ALA A 149 3.29 -18.90 -4.99
C ALA A 149 2.65 -20.04 -4.15
N VAL A 150 1.33 -20.23 -4.28
CA VAL A 150 0.55 -21.25 -3.57
C VAL A 150 -0.53 -21.83 -4.47
N ASP A 151 -1.06 -22.99 -4.12
CA ASP A 151 -2.28 -23.53 -4.74
C ASP A 151 -3.52 -22.70 -4.31
N PRO A 152 -4.20 -22.00 -5.23
CA PRO A 152 -5.37 -21.18 -4.89
C PRO A 152 -6.53 -21.99 -4.29
N GLN A 153 -6.66 -23.29 -4.58
CA GLN A 153 -7.70 -24.14 -4.00
C GLN A 153 -7.43 -24.43 -2.53
N GLN A 154 -6.16 -24.68 -2.19
CA GLN A 154 -5.72 -24.84 -0.81
C GLN A 154 -5.97 -23.55 0.00
N PHE A 155 -5.75 -22.39 -0.60
CA PHE A 155 -5.90 -21.07 0.03
C PHE A 155 -7.14 -20.32 -0.47
N ALA A 156 -8.29 -20.99 -0.59
CA ALA A 156 -9.51 -20.33 -1.08
C ALA A 156 -9.94 -19.15 -0.19
N GLN A 157 -10.15 -17.97 -0.80
CA GLN A 157 -10.74 -16.80 -0.17
C GLN A 157 -12.24 -16.69 -0.50
N ARG A 158 -13.05 -16.27 0.48
CA ARG A 158 -14.51 -16.10 0.35
C ARG A 158 -14.98 -14.66 0.48
N ASP A 159 -14.09 -13.73 0.82
CA ASP A 159 -14.42 -12.31 0.94
C ASP A 159 -14.78 -11.73 -0.45
N PRO A 160 -15.99 -11.18 -0.64
CA PRO A 160 -16.46 -10.63 -1.91
C PRO A 160 -15.69 -9.38 -2.37
N MET A 161 -14.85 -8.80 -1.52
CA MET A 161 -13.91 -7.74 -1.90
C MET A 161 -12.87 -8.22 -2.91
N PHE A 162 -12.60 -9.53 -2.98
CA PHE A 162 -11.60 -10.12 -3.87
C PHE A 162 -12.22 -10.83 -5.07
N GLN A 163 -11.52 -10.80 -6.19
CA GLN A 163 -11.92 -11.51 -7.40
C GLN A 163 -11.96 -13.03 -7.15
N PRO A 164 -12.90 -13.77 -7.76
CA PRO A 164 -12.92 -15.23 -7.68
C PRO A 164 -11.57 -15.84 -8.04
N GLY A 165 -11.10 -16.80 -7.25
CA GLY A 165 -9.79 -17.45 -7.44
C GLY A 165 -8.59 -16.72 -6.81
N THR A 166 -8.80 -15.55 -6.21
CA THR A 166 -7.75 -14.89 -5.41
C THR A 166 -7.43 -15.72 -4.16
N PRO A 167 -6.16 -16.06 -3.88
CA PRO A 167 -5.82 -16.83 -2.69
C PRO A 167 -5.87 -15.97 -1.41
N SER A 168 -6.16 -16.58 -0.27
CA SER A 168 -6.26 -15.92 1.04
C SER A 168 -4.93 -15.31 1.50
N THR A 169 -3.80 -15.75 0.94
CA THR A 169 -2.47 -15.16 1.11
C THR A 169 -2.40 -13.73 0.55
N ILE A 170 -3.05 -13.45 -0.59
CA ILE A 170 -3.17 -12.09 -1.13
C ILE A 170 -4.07 -11.23 -0.26
N ALA A 171 -5.16 -11.81 0.26
CA ALA A 171 -6.02 -11.09 1.19
C ALA A 171 -5.31 -10.78 2.52
N ALA A 172 -4.46 -11.70 3.00
CA ALA A 172 -3.59 -11.46 4.15
C ALA A 172 -2.55 -10.34 3.87
N ALA A 173 -1.94 -10.32 2.68
CA ALA A 173 -1.01 -9.27 2.27
C ALA A 173 -1.70 -7.88 2.18
N TRP A 174 -2.89 -7.83 1.56
CA TRP A 174 -3.72 -6.62 1.49
C TRP A 174 -4.12 -6.13 2.88
N GLY A 175 -4.62 -7.04 3.71
CA GLY A 175 -4.99 -6.74 5.07
C GLY A 175 -3.81 -6.23 5.90
N ALA A 176 -2.64 -6.85 5.78
CA ALA A 176 -1.42 -6.42 6.45
C ALA A 176 -1.02 -5.00 6.03
N LEU A 177 -1.09 -4.69 4.73
CA LEU A 177 -0.82 -3.35 4.20
C LEU A 177 -1.76 -2.30 4.82
N LEU A 178 -3.08 -2.54 4.77
CA LEU A 178 -4.08 -1.61 5.32
C LEU A 178 -3.98 -1.45 6.84
N TRP A 179 -3.73 -2.56 7.55
CA TRP A 179 -3.57 -2.53 9.00
C TRP A 179 -2.34 -1.72 9.41
N CYS A 180 -1.20 -1.92 8.71
CA CYS A 180 0.01 -1.14 8.92
C CYS A 180 -0.16 0.34 8.58
N ALA A 181 -0.98 0.66 7.57
CA ALA A 181 -1.29 2.05 7.21
C ALA A 181 -2.03 2.80 8.31
N GLY A 182 -2.84 2.10 9.12
CA GLY A 182 -3.62 2.63 10.24
C GLY A 182 -4.81 3.51 9.83
N SER A 183 -4.54 4.54 9.02
CA SER A 183 -5.48 5.42 8.33
C SER A 183 -5.36 5.25 6.81
N PRO A 184 -5.97 4.21 6.21
CA PRO A 184 -5.77 3.91 4.80
C PRO A 184 -6.64 4.81 3.90
N VAL A 185 -6.25 6.09 3.79
CA VAL A 185 -6.85 7.09 2.89
C VAL A 185 -5.91 7.39 1.74
N VAL A 186 -6.43 7.38 0.51
CA VAL A 186 -5.64 7.49 -0.71
C VAL A 186 -6.21 8.57 -1.61
N LEU A 187 -5.57 9.74 -1.66
CA LEU A 187 -6.12 10.92 -2.38
C LEU A 187 -5.88 10.88 -3.88
N THR A 188 -4.80 10.23 -4.29
CA THR A 188 -4.33 10.13 -5.67
C THR A 188 -3.90 8.69 -5.94
N GLU A 189 -3.55 8.38 -7.18
CA GLU A 189 -3.01 7.08 -7.55
C GLU A 189 -1.79 6.73 -6.66
N HIS A 190 -1.88 5.62 -5.91
CA HIS A 190 -0.85 5.21 -4.97
C HIS A 190 -0.26 3.85 -5.34
N PRO A 191 1.09 3.72 -5.41
CA PRO A 191 1.74 2.55 -5.99
C PRO A 191 1.45 1.23 -5.29
N LEU A 192 1.40 1.29 -3.96
CA LEU A 192 1.12 0.13 -3.14
C LEU A 192 -0.31 -0.38 -3.36
N ILE A 193 -1.27 0.51 -3.61
CA ILE A 193 -2.67 0.15 -3.86
C ILE A 193 -2.85 -0.41 -5.26
N GLU A 194 -2.23 0.23 -6.25
CA GLU A 194 -2.28 -0.23 -7.64
C GLU A 194 -1.77 -1.66 -7.82
N SER A 195 -0.86 -2.10 -6.95
CA SER A 195 -0.35 -3.47 -6.93
C SER A 195 -1.41 -4.52 -6.56
N PHE A 196 -2.48 -4.12 -5.87
CA PHE A 196 -3.55 -5.02 -5.44
C PHE A 196 -4.82 -4.93 -6.31
N ILE A 197 -5.00 -3.87 -7.10
CA ILE A 197 -6.19 -3.67 -7.96
C ILE A 197 -6.58 -4.93 -8.76
N PRO A 198 -5.66 -5.68 -9.40
CA PRO A 198 -6.03 -6.86 -10.18
C PRO A 198 -6.77 -7.95 -9.38
N PHE A 199 -6.63 -7.96 -8.05
CA PHE A 199 -7.21 -8.95 -7.16
C PHE A 199 -8.49 -8.46 -6.49
N LEU A 200 -8.85 -7.18 -6.62
CA LEU A 200 -10.00 -6.57 -5.97
C LEU A 200 -11.20 -6.51 -6.94
N THR A 201 -12.41 -6.67 -6.40
CA THR A 201 -13.67 -6.42 -7.12
C THR A 201 -14.01 -4.93 -7.19
N THR A 202 -13.42 -4.15 -6.28
CA THR A 202 -13.61 -2.71 -6.19
C THR A 202 -12.65 -1.99 -7.12
N SER A 203 -13.17 -1.07 -7.92
CA SER A 203 -12.40 -0.25 -8.85
C SER A 203 -11.57 0.81 -8.12
N ALA A 204 -10.47 1.25 -8.75
CA ALA A 204 -9.49 2.15 -8.14
C ALA A 204 -10.08 3.48 -7.64
N ASP A 205 -11.05 4.03 -8.37
CA ASP A 205 -11.78 5.27 -8.05
C ASP A 205 -12.59 5.18 -6.74
N ARG A 206 -12.89 3.96 -6.29
CA ARG A 206 -13.65 3.70 -5.05
C ARG A 206 -12.76 3.36 -3.85
N LEU A 207 -11.44 3.25 -4.05
CA LEU A 207 -10.47 2.92 -2.99
C LEU A 207 -9.94 4.16 -2.24
N HIS A 208 -10.67 5.28 -2.29
CA HIS A 208 -10.28 6.52 -1.61
C HIS A 208 -10.40 6.40 -0.08
N TRP A 209 -11.49 5.78 0.40
CA TRP A 209 -11.79 5.57 1.81
C TRP A 209 -11.81 4.08 2.14
N MET A 210 -10.68 3.53 2.59
CA MET A 210 -10.59 2.12 2.93
C MET A 210 -10.71 1.87 4.44
N MET A 211 -11.14 0.67 4.78
CA MET A 211 -11.22 0.22 6.17
C MET A 211 -10.02 -0.68 6.48
N PRO A 212 -9.17 -0.34 7.46
CA PRO A 212 -8.17 -1.31 7.92
C PRO A 212 -8.90 -2.49 8.56
N PRO A 213 -8.49 -3.75 8.28
CA PRO A 213 -9.03 -4.88 9.00
C PRO A 213 -8.64 -4.76 10.48
N ASP A 214 -9.34 -5.49 11.35
CA ASP A 214 -8.91 -5.60 12.73
C ASP A 214 -7.81 -6.66 12.88
N PHE A 215 -7.05 -6.56 13.97
CA PHE A 215 -5.97 -7.50 14.26
C PHE A 215 -6.45 -8.96 14.33
N GLY A 216 -7.70 -9.17 14.78
CA GLY A 216 -8.33 -10.49 14.81
C GLY A 216 -8.54 -11.08 13.42
N THR A 217 -8.96 -10.27 12.44
CA THR A 217 -9.11 -10.67 11.04
C THR A 217 -7.78 -11.06 10.42
N LEU A 218 -6.70 -10.31 10.70
CA LEU A 218 -5.36 -10.68 10.25
C LEU A 218 -4.95 -12.04 10.81
N ALA A 219 -5.06 -12.21 12.14
CA ALA A 219 -4.79 -13.49 12.78
C ALA A 219 -5.71 -14.61 12.25
N GLY A 220 -6.94 -14.28 11.85
CA GLY A 220 -7.92 -15.20 11.28
C GLY A 220 -7.40 -15.96 10.05
N TYR A 221 -6.67 -15.29 9.15
CA TYR A 221 -6.04 -15.95 8.00
C TYR A 221 -5.06 -17.05 8.44
N TYR A 222 -4.24 -16.75 9.45
CA TYR A 222 -3.27 -17.68 10.03
C TYR A 222 -3.96 -18.82 10.77
N VAL A 223 -4.92 -18.48 11.64
CA VAL A 223 -5.70 -19.43 12.45
C VAL A 223 -6.48 -20.41 11.59
N HIS A 224 -7.04 -19.97 10.47
CA HIS A 224 -7.79 -20.84 9.56
C HIS A 224 -6.92 -22.00 9.06
N ARG A 225 -5.64 -21.76 8.74
CA ARG A 225 -4.71 -22.83 8.33
C ARG A 225 -4.32 -23.74 9.48
N LEU A 226 -4.08 -23.17 10.66
CA LEU A 226 -3.80 -23.96 11.86
C LEU A 226 -4.97 -24.90 12.21
N GLY A 227 -6.20 -24.39 12.14
CA GLY A 227 -7.42 -25.17 12.39
C GLY A 227 -7.64 -26.29 11.37
N ALA A 228 -7.14 -26.12 10.14
CA ALA A 228 -7.13 -27.16 9.11
C ALA A 228 -6.00 -28.19 9.29
N GLY A 229 -5.18 -28.07 10.35
CA GLY A 229 -4.02 -28.93 10.56
C GLY A 229 -2.82 -28.61 9.66
N ASP A 230 -2.87 -27.51 8.90
CA ASP A 230 -1.85 -27.12 7.93
C ASP A 230 -0.89 -26.08 8.51
N GLY A 231 0.07 -26.56 9.32
CA GLY A 231 1.11 -25.71 9.89
C GLY A 231 2.02 -25.06 8.84
N GLY A 232 2.27 -25.75 7.71
CA GLY A 232 3.06 -25.21 6.60
C GLY A 232 2.39 -24.01 5.93
N GLY A 233 1.10 -24.13 5.62
CA GLY A 233 0.32 -23.02 5.08
C GLY A 233 0.11 -21.88 6.08
N ALA A 234 -0.02 -22.19 7.37
CA ALA A 234 -0.03 -21.17 8.43
C ALA A 234 1.29 -20.39 8.45
N ALA A 235 2.43 -21.09 8.44
CA ALA A 235 3.75 -20.47 8.36
C ALA A 235 3.88 -19.58 7.11
N HIS A 236 3.38 -20.04 5.96
CA HIS A 236 3.40 -19.26 4.72
C HIS A 236 2.57 -17.95 4.83
N ILE A 237 1.37 -18.00 5.41
CA ILE A 237 0.56 -16.78 5.65
C ILE A 237 1.29 -15.80 6.59
N ALA A 238 1.85 -16.29 7.70
CA ALA A 238 2.62 -15.46 8.61
C ALA A 238 3.85 -14.84 7.92
N ARG A 239 4.50 -15.59 7.02
CA ARG A 239 5.63 -15.12 6.22
C ARG A 239 5.24 -14.00 5.26
N VAL A 240 4.11 -14.13 4.57
CA VAL A 240 3.59 -13.08 3.67
C VAL A 240 3.31 -11.80 4.44
N MET A 241 2.61 -11.87 5.59
CA MET A 241 2.37 -10.71 6.43
C MET A 241 3.67 -10.09 6.95
N TYR A 242 4.63 -10.92 7.34
CA TYR A 242 5.97 -10.48 7.76
C TYR A 242 6.69 -9.73 6.63
N GLU A 243 6.68 -10.23 5.40
CA GLU A 243 7.36 -9.59 4.26
C GLU A 243 6.74 -8.23 3.91
N VAL A 244 5.40 -8.13 3.96
CA VAL A 244 4.70 -6.84 3.82
C VAL A 244 5.12 -5.88 4.93
N ALA A 245 5.03 -6.30 6.19
CA ALA A 245 5.37 -5.47 7.33
C ALA A 245 6.84 -5.01 7.29
N ALA A 246 7.78 -5.94 7.13
CA ALA A 246 9.22 -5.64 7.02
C ALA A 246 9.52 -4.72 5.82
N GLY A 247 8.82 -4.89 4.70
CA GLY A 247 8.95 -4.02 3.53
C GLY A 247 8.62 -2.55 3.82
N LEU A 248 7.61 -2.33 4.68
CA LEU A 248 7.08 -1.02 5.06
C LEU A 248 7.85 -0.32 6.21
N GLN A 249 8.67 -1.03 6.99
CA GLN A 249 9.38 -0.46 8.15
C GLN A 249 10.28 0.75 7.78
N ALA A 250 10.74 0.80 6.53
CA ALA A 250 11.56 1.90 6.02
C ALA A 250 10.79 3.22 5.84
N ASP A 251 9.45 3.19 5.75
CA ASP A 251 8.62 4.40 5.64
C ASP A 251 8.02 4.78 7.00
N PRO A 252 8.37 5.95 7.56
CA PRO A 252 7.85 6.42 8.84
C PRO A 252 6.32 6.44 8.93
N ARG A 253 5.62 6.60 7.80
CA ARG A 253 4.15 6.67 7.75
C ARG A 253 3.47 5.34 8.07
N PHE A 254 4.13 4.21 7.81
CA PHE A 254 3.62 2.86 8.10
C PHE A 254 4.31 2.22 9.30
N ARG A 255 5.45 2.77 9.71
CA ARG A 255 6.36 2.19 10.70
C ARG A 255 5.70 1.72 12.01
N PRO A 256 4.78 2.48 12.66
CA PRO A 256 4.18 2.02 13.91
C PRO A 256 3.48 0.66 13.76
N GLY A 257 2.68 0.49 12.70
CA GLY A 257 2.04 -0.79 12.39
C GLY A 257 3.03 -1.83 11.87
N ALA A 258 3.93 -1.43 10.97
CA ALA A 258 4.92 -2.33 10.39
C ALA A 258 5.81 -3.00 11.45
N ASP A 259 6.34 -2.24 12.42
CA ASP A 259 7.16 -2.77 13.50
C ASP A 259 6.38 -3.76 14.38
N ALA A 260 5.13 -3.45 14.70
CA ALA A 260 4.25 -4.30 15.49
C ALA A 260 3.95 -5.63 14.79
N LEU A 261 3.50 -5.57 13.53
CA LEU A 261 3.12 -6.76 12.77
C LEU A 261 4.34 -7.63 12.43
N ALA A 262 5.47 -7.02 12.08
CA ALA A 262 6.71 -7.75 11.81
C ALA A 262 7.19 -8.50 13.07
N ALA A 263 7.14 -7.87 14.24
CA ALA A 263 7.54 -8.52 15.49
C ALA A 263 6.64 -9.73 15.83
N VAL A 264 5.31 -9.57 15.72
CA VAL A 264 4.35 -10.64 16.00
C VAL A 264 4.53 -11.81 15.01
N THR A 265 4.57 -11.52 13.71
CA THR A 265 4.66 -12.55 12.67
C THR A 265 6.00 -13.27 12.69
N ALA A 266 7.11 -12.57 12.94
CA ALA A 266 8.43 -13.19 13.12
C ALA A 266 8.47 -14.13 14.34
N ALA A 267 7.79 -13.77 15.44
CA ALA A 267 7.66 -14.65 16.60
C ALA A 267 6.82 -15.88 16.27
N SER A 268 5.66 -15.70 15.63
CA SER A 268 4.77 -16.80 15.24
C SER A 268 5.44 -17.80 14.29
N LEU A 269 6.27 -17.34 13.34
CA LEU A 269 7.04 -18.22 12.45
C LEU A 269 7.96 -19.21 13.21
N ARG A 270 8.48 -18.82 14.38
CA ARG A 270 9.31 -19.70 15.22
C ARG A 270 8.48 -20.60 16.14
N MET A 271 7.19 -20.31 16.30
CA MET A 271 6.29 -20.94 17.27
C MET A 271 5.11 -21.66 16.61
N VAL A 272 5.15 -21.89 15.29
CA VAL A 272 4.03 -22.52 14.54
C VAL A 272 3.59 -23.85 15.16
N ASN A 273 4.51 -24.70 15.59
CA ASN A 273 4.16 -25.97 16.25
C ASN A 273 3.43 -25.77 17.59
N GLN A 274 3.79 -24.72 18.34
CA GLN A 274 3.09 -24.35 19.58
C GLN A 274 1.73 -23.75 19.27
N ASP A 275 1.61 -22.97 18.20
CA ASP A 275 0.33 -22.43 17.73
C ASP A 275 -0.62 -23.51 17.23
N MET A 276 -0.10 -24.52 16.53
CA MET A 276 -0.84 -25.74 16.16
C MET A 276 -1.38 -26.47 17.39
N ALA A 277 -0.62 -26.50 18.48
CA ALA A 277 -1.12 -27.06 19.73
C ALA A 277 -2.14 -26.13 20.42
N THR A 278 -1.99 -24.81 20.28
CA THR A 278 -2.81 -23.80 20.96
C THR A 278 -4.16 -23.57 20.27
N VAL A 279 -4.25 -23.76 18.95
CA VAL A 279 -5.48 -23.52 18.16
C VAL A 279 -6.65 -24.39 18.62
N ARG A 280 -6.39 -25.52 19.27
CA ARG A 280 -7.42 -26.37 19.90
C ARG A 280 -8.25 -25.67 20.99
N TYR A 281 -7.71 -24.59 21.56
CA TYR A 281 -8.40 -23.73 22.53
C TYR A 281 -9.21 -22.61 21.86
N GLY A 282 -9.28 -22.59 20.53
CA GLY A 282 -10.07 -21.65 19.74
C GLY A 282 -9.26 -20.51 19.12
N PRO A 283 -9.86 -19.76 18.18
CA PRO A 283 -9.20 -18.67 17.45
C PRO A 283 -8.72 -17.54 18.38
N GLU A 284 -9.52 -17.21 19.40
CA GLU A 284 -9.18 -16.18 20.37
C GLU A 284 -7.90 -16.50 21.15
N ALA A 285 -7.61 -17.77 21.41
CA ALA A 285 -6.37 -18.15 22.11
C ALA A 285 -5.13 -17.74 21.30
N ILE A 286 -5.15 -17.93 19.98
CA ILE A 286 -4.07 -17.51 19.07
C ILE A 286 -3.99 -15.98 18.98
N VAL A 287 -5.13 -15.28 18.89
CA VAL A 287 -5.15 -13.81 18.90
C VAL A 287 -4.52 -13.26 20.19
N GLN A 288 -4.79 -13.88 21.33
CA GLN A 288 -4.17 -13.51 22.61
C GLN A 288 -2.67 -13.80 22.63
N GLU A 289 -2.21 -14.92 22.06
CA GLU A 289 -0.78 -15.19 21.90
C GLU A 289 -0.10 -14.17 20.98
N TRP A 290 -0.73 -13.81 19.87
CA TRP A 290 -0.22 -12.77 18.97
C TRP A 290 -0.11 -11.42 19.68
N ARG A 291 -1.09 -11.05 20.52
CA ARG A 291 -1.02 -9.85 21.37
C ARG A 291 0.14 -9.92 22.37
N ARG A 292 0.34 -11.08 23.03
CA ARG A 292 1.46 -11.29 23.96
C ARG A 292 2.84 -11.20 23.30
N ARG A 293 2.93 -11.59 22.03
CA ARG A 293 4.17 -11.56 21.24
C ARG A 293 4.54 -10.15 20.75
N CYS A 294 3.59 -9.22 20.72
CA CYS A 294 3.86 -7.85 20.33
C CYS A 294 4.72 -7.18 21.42
N PRO A 295 5.95 -6.74 21.12
CA PRO A 295 6.76 -5.99 22.07
C PRO A 295 6.04 -4.73 22.53
N ALA A 296 6.25 -4.35 23.79
CA ALA A 296 5.57 -3.19 24.37
C ALA A 296 5.87 -1.90 23.59
N GLU A 297 7.06 -1.79 22.98
CA GLU A 297 7.46 -0.65 22.14
C GLU A 297 6.60 -0.44 20.89
N PHE A 298 5.96 -1.50 20.41
CA PHE A 298 5.18 -1.47 19.18
C PHE A 298 3.69 -1.66 19.45
N ALA A 299 3.25 -1.53 20.70
CA ALA A 299 1.87 -1.85 21.09
C ALA A 299 0.84 -0.79 20.66
N THR A 300 1.24 0.44 20.28
CA THR A 300 0.31 1.54 19.96
C THR A 300 -0.77 1.17 18.92
N PRO A 301 -0.46 0.52 17.78
CA PRO A 301 -1.48 0.12 16.82
C PRO A 301 -2.47 -0.92 17.36
N MET A 302 -2.06 -1.74 18.34
CA MET A 302 -2.95 -2.72 18.98
C MET A 302 -4.06 -2.04 19.77
N VAL A 303 -3.81 -0.85 20.34
CA VAL A 303 -4.78 -0.12 21.16
C VAL A 303 -6.06 0.17 20.38
N ARG A 304 -5.95 0.42 19.06
CA ARG A 304 -7.09 0.62 18.15
C ARG A 304 -8.09 -0.54 18.20
N ASP A 305 -7.58 -1.75 18.38
CA ASP A 305 -8.37 -2.99 18.37
C ASP A 305 -8.69 -3.49 19.79
N THR A 306 -7.75 -3.40 20.73
CA THR A 306 -7.92 -3.93 22.09
C THR A 306 -8.67 -3.00 23.03
N ALA A 307 -8.56 -1.68 22.82
CA ALA A 307 -9.14 -0.66 23.68
C ALA A 307 -9.55 0.56 22.84
N PRO A 308 -10.55 0.44 21.94
CA PRO A 308 -10.95 1.52 21.03
C PRO A 308 -11.37 2.79 21.75
N GLY A 309 -11.88 2.68 22.98
CA GLY A 309 -12.18 3.83 23.84
C GLY A 309 -10.95 4.60 24.31
N GLU A 310 -9.87 3.91 24.66
CA GLU A 310 -8.61 4.58 25.00
C GLU A 310 -7.93 5.14 23.75
N TYR A 311 -8.01 4.42 22.61
CA TYR A 311 -7.56 4.94 21.32
C TYR A 311 -8.25 6.25 20.96
N LEU A 312 -9.59 6.33 21.13
CA LEU A 312 -10.37 7.57 20.92
C LEU A 312 -9.80 8.75 21.73
N ARG A 313 -9.46 8.53 23.00
CA ARG A 313 -8.95 9.57 23.89
C ARG A 313 -7.57 10.06 23.47
N LEU A 314 -6.69 9.15 23.05
CA LEU A 314 -5.36 9.50 22.55
C LEU A 314 -5.43 10.22 21.20
N ALA A 315 -6.31 9.78 20.30
CA ALA A 315 -6.50 10.42 19.00
C ALA A 315 -7.17 11.80 19.14
N LEU A 316 -8.06 11.99 20.11
CA LEU A 316 -8.63 13.30 20.42
C LEU A 316 -7.57 14.27 20.96
N TYR A 317 -6.67 13.79 21.83
CA TYR A 317 -5.51 14.59 22.26
C TYR A 317 -4.69 15.07 21.05
N ASP A 318 -4.41 14.17 20.10
CA ASP A 318 -3.63 14.51 18.89
C ASP A 318 -4.40 15.50 18.00
N LEU A 319 -5.73 15.34 17.87
CA LEU A 319 -6.59 16.26 17.15
C LEU A 319 -6.55 17.68 17.76
N GLU A 320 -6.63 17.79 19.08
CA GLU A 320 -6.56 19.07 19.78
C GLU A 320 -5.22 19.78 19.52
N GLN A 321 -4.10 19.05 19.51
CA GLN A 321 -2.79 19.61 19.14
C GLN A 321 -2.73 20.05 17.68
N ILE A 322 -3.27 19.26 16.75
CA ILE A 322 -3.29 19.59 15.31
C ILE A 322 -4.14 20.83 15.07
N VAL A 323 -5.35 20.88 15.62
CA VAL A 323 -6.27 22.02 15.47
C VAL A 323 -5.64 23.29 16.04
N HIS A 324 -4.98 23.21 17.19
CA HIS A 324 -4.25 24.35 17.74
C HIS A 324 -3.14 24.86 16.80
N GLY A 325 -2.33 23.95 16.24
CA GLY A 325 -1.28 24.32 15.29
C GLY A 325 -1.82 25.03 14.06
N LEU A 326 -3.00 24.63 13.57
CA LEU A 326 -3.66 25.24 12.42
C LEU A 326 -4.28 26.60 12.76
N THR A 327 -5.07 26.68 13.83
CA THR A 327 -5.82 27.90 14.18
C THR A 327 -4.98 28.97 14.88
N GLY A 328 -3.83 28.59 15.45
CA GLY A 328 -3.04 29.46 16.33
C GLY A 328 -3.74 29.75 17.68
N PRO A 329 -3.23 30.73 18.45
CA PRO A 329 -3.81 31.15 19.72
C PRO A 329 -5.22 31.69 19.53
N ARG A 330 -6.18 31.22 20.33
CA ARG A 330 -7.56 31.71 20.32
C ARG A 330 -7.82 32.56 21.57
N PRO A 331 -8.45 33.75 21.42
CA PRO A 331 -8.75 34.61 22.54
C PRO A 331 -9.94 34.04 23.34
N ALA A 332 -9.71 33.73 24.61
CA ALA A 332 -10.74 33.21 25.51
C ALA A 332 -11.57 34.31 26.16
N PRO A 333 -12.86 34.51 25.78
CA PRO A 333 -13.72 35.42 26.52
C PRO A 333 -14.05 34.80 27.88
N GLY A 334 -13.32 35.24 28.93
CA GLY A 334 -13.59 34.90 30.33
C GLY A 334 -13.19 33.48 30.76
N GLY A 335 -12.37 32.76 29.98
CA GLY A 335 -11.90 31.39 30.28
C GLY A 335 -10.41 31.20 30.07
N ARG A 336 -9.90 29.97 30.29
CA ARG A 336 -8.50 29.63 30.01
C ARG A 336 -8.32 29.39 28.52
N SER A 337 -7.25 29.94 27.93
CA SER A 337 -6.89 29.77 26.50
C SER A 337 -6.86 28.30 26.07
N HIS A 338 -6.37 27.43 26.96
CA HIS A 338 -6.24 26.00 26.75
C HIS A 338 -7.58 25.26 26.66
N ASP A 339 -8.62 25.71 27.37
CA ASP A 339 -9.96 25.14 27.23
C ASP A 339 -10.58 25.45 25.85
N GLU A 340 -10.12 26.50 25.17
CA GLU A 340 -10.60 26.80 23.82
C GLU A 340 -10.02 25.86 22.77
N VAL A 341 -8.74 25.49 22.90
CA VAL A 341 -8.10 24.51 22.02
C VAL A 341 -8.82 23.18 22.09
N ARG A 342 -9.13 22.73 23.31
CA ARG A 342 -9.90 21.50 23.55
C ARG A 342 -11.28 21.58 22.92
N ARG A 343 -12.00 22.66 23.18
CA ARG A 343 -13.34 22.89 22.62
C ARG A 343 -13.32 22.96 21.09
N ALA A 344 -12.26 23.51 20.48
CA ALA A 344 -12.07 23.52 19.03
C ALA A 344 -11.85 22.12 18.46
N GLY A 345 -10.99 21.29 19.07
CA GLY A 345 -10.81 19.88 18.67
C GLY A 345 -12.10 19.07 18.77
N VAL A 346 -12.83 19.23 19.88
CA VAL A 346 -14.16 18.61 20.08
C VAL A 346 -15.17 19.09 19.05
N ALA A 347 -15.13 20.37 18.65
CA ALA A 347 -16.03 20.90 17.62
C ALA A 347 -15.74 20.32 16.24
N VAL A 348 -14.47 20.06 15.90
CA VAL A 348 -14.10 19.35 14.66
C VAL A 348 -14.63 17.92 14.68
N LEU A 349 -14.45 17.19 15.79
CA LEU A 349 -15.06 15.85 15.96
C LEU A 349 -16.60 15.90 15.83
N ALA A 350 -17.24 16.94 16.38
CA ALA A 350 -18.68 17.14 16.31
C ALA A 350 -19.20 17.29 14.86
N ALA A 351 -18.40 17.85 13.95
CA ALA A 351 -18.79 18.01 12.55
C ALA A 351 -19.04 16.66 11.86
N ASP A 352 -18.19 15.67 12.13
CA ASP A 352 -18.36 14.31 11.59
C ASP A 352 -19.52 13.56 12.28
N LEU A 353 -19.66 13.73 13.60
CA LEU A 353 -20.76 13.14 14.37
C LEU A 353 -22.14 13.73 14.03
N ALA A 354 -22.21 14.91 13.40
CA ALA A 354 -23.46 15.54 13.03
C ALA A 354 -24.30 14.67 12.08
N ALA A 355 -23.67 13.82 11.27
CA ALA A 355 -24.34 12.85 10.40
C ALA A 355 -24.88 11.62 11.15
N ALA A 356 -24.42 11.38 12.39
CA ALA A 356 -24.79 10.22 13.21
C ALA A 356 -24.95 10.60 14.70
N PRO A 357 -25.87 11.51 15.06
CA PRO A 357 -26.01 12.00 16.43
C PRO A 357 -26.35 10.89 17.45
N GLY A 358 -26.95 9.78 16.99
CA GLY A 358 -27.21 8.59 17.82
C GLY A 358 -25.96 7.90 18.35
N ALA A 359 -24.76 8.19 17.81
CA ALA A 359 -23.49 7.67 18.31
C ALA A 359 -23.04 8.35 19.61
N LEU A 360 -23.59 9.53 19.95
CA LEU A 360 -23.13 10.35 21.06
C LEU A 360 -23.09 9.63 22.42
N PRO A 361 -24.11 8.87 22.85
CA PRO A 361 -24.07 8.17 24.14
C PRO A 361 -22.92 7.18 24.27
N ALA A 362 -22.50 6.54 23.17
CA ALA A 362 -21.39 5.58 23.18
C ALA A 362 -20.04 6.25 23.46
N LEU A 363 -19.92 7.55 23.12
CA LEU A 363 -18.69 8.34 23.25
C LEU A 363 -18.61 9.05 24.60
N GLN A 364 -19.74 9.49 25.17
CA GLN A 364 -19.79 10.27 26.40
C GLN A 364 -18.97 9.66 27.55
N ARG A 365 -18.98 8.33 27.71
CA ARG A 365 -18.22 7.64 28.77
C ARG A 365 -16.68 7.71 28.62
N TRP A 366 -16.19 8.07 27.44
CA TRP A 366 -14.75 8.15 27.13
C TRP A 366 -14.22 9.59 27.17
N LEU A 367 -15.11 10.57 27.10
CA LEU A 367 -14.78 11.99 27.14
C LEU A 367 -14.74 12.48 28.59
N ASP A 368 -13.95 13.51 28.86
CA ASP A 368 -14.09 14.23 30.13
C ASP A 368 -15.41 15.02 30.16
N PRO A 369 -15.92 15.40 31.34
CA PRO A 369 -17.20 16.09 31.47
C PRO A 369 -17.31 17.39 30.66
N ASP A 370 -16.20 18.09 30.46
CA ASP A 370 -16.18 19.35 29.72
C ASP A 370 -16.24 19.12 28.20
N SER A 371 -15.47 18.16 27.70
CA SER A 371 -15.56 17.73 26.29
C SER A 371 -16.93 17.15 25.96
N ALA A 372 -17.51 16.34 26.85
CA ALA A 372 -18.85 15.78 26.65
C ALA A 372 -19.94 16.88 26.58
N ARG A 373 -19.89 17.87 27.48
CA ARG A 373 -20.80 19.03 27.43
C ARG A 373 -20.61 19.87 26.19
N THR A 374 -19.36 20.12 25.80
CA THR A 374 -19.04 20.87 24.57
C THR A 374 -19.59 20.15 23.35
N LEU A 375 -19.35 18.84 23.24
CA LEU A 375 -19.83 18.03 22.13
C LEU A 375 -21.36 18.07 22.03
N GLN A 376 -22.07 17.88 23.15
CA GLN A 376 -23.53 18.00 23.20
C GLN A 376 -24.00 19.39 22.79
N ALA A 377 -23.38 20.45 23.32
CA ALA A 377 -23.76 21.83 23.03
C ALA A 377 -23.57 22.19 21.56
N VAL A 378 -22.41 21.84 20.97
CA VAL A 378 -22.12 22.10 19.56
C VAL A 378 -23.09 21.33 18.66
N LEU A 379 -23.42 20.08 18.98
CA LEU A 379 -24.39 19.28 18.20
C LEU A 379 -25.83 19.77 18.33
N SER A 380 -26.23 20.28 19.51
CA SER A 380 -27.62 20.67 19.78
C SER A 380 -27.97 22.09 19.36
N ASP A 381 -27.00 23.02 19.39
CA ASP A 381 -27.21 24.44 19.07
C ASP A 381 -26.60 24.80 17.70
N PRO A 382 -27.43 25.05 16.66
CA PRO A 382 -26.97 25.51 15.36
C PRO A 382 -26.27 26.88 15.36
N ALA A 383 -26.56 27.74 16.34
CA ALA A 383 -25.95 29.06 16.47
C ALA A 383 -24.62 29.01 17.24
N ASN A 384 -24.16 27.83 17.67
CA ASN A 384 -22.94 27.71 18.44
C ASN A 384 -21.72 28.22 17.63
N PRO A 385 -20.91 29.15 18.18
CA PRO A 385 -19.80 29.77 17.45
C PRO A 385 -18.72 28.78 17.01
N LEU A 386 -18.59 27.64 17.70
CA LEU A 386 -17.61 26.61 17.32
C LEU A 386 -17.97 25.89 16.01
N ARG A 387 -19.21 25.98 15.52
CA ARG A 387 -19.58 25.52 14.18
C ARG A 387 -18.94 26.34 13.05
N ALA A 388 -18.26 27.45 13.36
CA ALA A 388 -17.39 28.12 12.40
C ALA A 388 -16.21 27.23 11.95
N LEU A 389 -15.86 26.19 12.72
CA LEU A 389 -14.84 25.19 12.38
C LEU A 389 -15.39 24.02 11.56
N TRP A 390 -16.69 24.01 11.24
CA TRP A 390 -17.30 22.93 10.46
C TRP A 390 -17.14 23.17 8.96
N PRO A 391 -16.86 22.13 8.17
CA PRO A 391 -16.88 22.22 6.72
C PRO A 391 -18.21 22.78 6.19
N ARG A 392 -18.13 23.56 5.11
CA ARG A 392 -19.31 24.06 4.38
C ARG A 392 -19.11 23.81 2.90
N ASP A 393 -20.14 23.26 2.25
CA ASP A 393 -20.12 22.94 0.82
C ASP A 393 -18.90 22.09 0.40
N GLY A 394 -18.49 21.16 1.26
CA GLY A 394 -17.32 20.29 1.03
C GLY A 394 -15.97 21.00 1.14
N ARG A 395 -15.92 22.24 1.66
CA ARG A 395 -14.70 23.02 1.84
C ARG A 395 -14.31 23.15 3.30
N LEU A 396 -13.00 23.09 3.55
CA LEU A 396 -12.43 23.32 4.86
C LEU A 396 -12.56 24.82 5.23
N PRO A 397 -12.95 25.18 6.46
CA PRO A 397 -13.07 26.59 6.87
C PRO A 397 -11.72 27.30 6.88
N ASP A 398 -11.74 28.62 6.64
CA ASP A 398 -10.53 29.45 6.58
C ASP A 398 -9.65 29.34 7.84
N ALA A 399 -10.26 29.16 9.02
CA ALA A 399 -9.54 28.99 10.27
C ALA A 399 -8.67 27.71 10.34
N LEU A 400 -9.01 26.70 9.55
CA LEU A 400 -8.28 25.43 9.45
C LEU A 400 -7.50 25.31 8.14
N ARG A 401 -7.75 26.21 7.17
CA ARG A 401 -7.05 26.26 5.88
C ARG A 401 -5.67 26.90 6.08
N ARG A 402 -4.62 26.12 5.89
CA ARG A 402 -3.21 26.54 5.94
C ARG A 402 -2.46 25.95 4.76
N ASP A 403 -1.45 26.67 4.28
CA ASP A 403 -0.52 26.21 3.25
C ASP A 403 0.54 25.24 3.83
N ASP A 404 0.10 24.29 4.66
CA ASP A 404 0.93 23.26 5.30
C ASP A 404 0.33 21.87 4.99
N PRO A 405 0.83 21.19 3.94
CA PRO A 405 0.30 19.89 3.54
C PRO A 405 0.49 18.80 4.61
N ASP A 406 1.52 18.89 5.44
CA ASP A 406 1.80 17.89 6.47
C ASP A 406 0.82 18.03 7.64
N ALA A 407 0.51 19.26 8.04
CA ALA A 407 -0.51 19.53 9.06
C ALA A 407 -1.91 19.12 8.58
N LEU A 408 -2.25 19.37 7.32
CA LEU A 408 -3.51 18.93 6.72
C LEU A 408 -3.59 17.41 6.56
N ALA A 409 -2.51 16.73 6.13
CA ALA A 409 -2.46 15.27 6.07
C ALA A 409 -2.65 14.64 7.46
N ALA A 410 -2.06 15.25 8.49
CA ALA A 410 -2.26 14.82 9.87
C ALA A 410 -3.69 15.04 10.37
N LEU A 411 -4.31 16.19 10.04
CA LEU A 411 -5.71 16.46 10.33
C LEU A 411 -6.60 15.41 9.68
N LEU A 412 -6.36 15.10 8.39
CA LEU A 412 -7.10 14.09 7.65
C LEU A 412 -6.96 12.71 8.30
N ALA A 413 -5.73 12.24 8.55
CA ALA A 413 -5.50 10.92 9.13
C ALA A 413 -6.14 10.77 10.51
N THR A 414 -6.02 11.81 11.34
CA THR A 414 -6.55 11.80 12.71
C THR A 414 -8.07 11.83 12.72
N THR A 415 -8.70 12.71 11.92
CA THR A 415 -10.17 12.81 11.84
C THR A 415 -10.80 11.58 11.19
N TYR A 416 -10.17 11.02 10.15
CA TYR A 416 -10.63 9.76 9.55
C TYR A 416 -10.56 8.60 10.55
N THR A 417 -9.44 8.45 11.25
CA THR A 417 -9.29 7.34 12.22
C THR A 417 -10.19 7.52 13.45
N LEU A 418 -10.41 8.77 13.91
CA LEU A 418 -11.43 9.08 14.91
C LEU A 418 -12.82 8.67 14.42
N GLY A 419 -13.14 9.02 13.17
CA GLY A 419 -14.26 8.54 12.37
C GLY A 419 -14.55 7.06 12.56
N LEU A 420 -13.59 6.25 12.16
CA LEU A 420 -13.68 4.79 12.25
C LEU A 420 -13.81 4.29 13.69
N THR A 421 -13.10 4.93 14.61
CA THR A 421 -13.10 4.55 16.03
C THR A 421 -14.46 4.79 16.67
N TRP A 422 -15.08 5.95 16.44
CA TRP A 422 -16.41 6.23 17.00
C TRP A 422 -17.49 5.38 16.34
N CYS A 423 -17.40 5.12 15.02
CA CYS A 423 -18.28 4.16 14.33
C CYS A 423 -18.24 2.79 15.01
N ARG A 424 -17.03 2.30 15.33
CA ARG A 424 -16.84 1.04 16.04
C ARG A 424 -17.42 1.06 17.45
N LEU A 425 -17.19 2.12 18.21
CA LEU A 425 -17.72 2.24 19.57
C LEU A 425 -19.25 2.30 19.61
N ALA A 426 -19.86 2.98 18.63
CA ALA A 426 -21.30 3.11 18.50
C ALA A 426 -21.96 1.96 17.72
N GLN A 427 -21.17 1.03 17.17
CA GLN A 427 -21.65 -0.08 16.33
C GLN A 427 -22.46 0.41 15.12
N VAL A 428 -22.01 1.49 14.49
CA VAL A 428 -22.60 2.05 13.28
C VAL A 428 -21.63 1.92 12.12
N PRO A 429 -22.11 1.64 10.89
CA PRO A 429 -21.24 1.53 9.74
C PRO A 429 -20.65 2.90 9.37
N PRO A 430 -19.39 2.95 8.90
CA PRO A 430 -18.79 4.17 8.39
C PRO A 430 -19.46 4.61 7.07
N PRO A 431 -19.54 5.91 6.77
CA PRO A 431 -20.07 6.40 5.50
C PRO A 431 -19.21 5.95 4.31
N ALA A 432 -19.85 5.49 3.23
CA ALA A 432 -19.14 5.05 2.01
C ALA A 432 -18.35 6.19 1.32
N THR A 433 -18.80 7.44 1.48
CA THR A 433 -18.17 8.62 0.90
C THR A 433 -17.13 9.27 1.83
N GLY A 434 -16.84 8.68 3.00
CA GLY A 434 -15.98 9.28 4.03
C GLY A 434 -16.71 10.29 4.92
N PHE A 435 -16.05 10.78 5.97
CA PHE A 435 -16.63 11.76 6.90
C PHE A 435 -16.45 13.21 6.41
N ALA A 436 -17.27 14.13 6.93
CA ALA A 436 -17.36 15.50 6.42
C ALA A 436 -16.03 16.26 6.51
N VAL A 437 -15.32 16.16 7.63
CA VAL A 437 -14.03 16.82 7.83
C VAL A 437 -12.94 16.18 6.95
N PRO A 438 -12.69 14.85 6.99
CA PRO A 438 -11.77 14.20 6.06
C PRO A 438 -12.01 14.54 4.59
N GLN A 439 -13.27 14.57 4.14
CA GLN A 439 -13.61 14.95 2.76
C GLN A 439 -13.20 16.40 2.44
N ALA A 440 -13.49 17.33 3.35
CA ALA A 440 -13.14 18.73 3.17
C ALA A 440 -11.63 18.97 3.16
N VAL A 441 -10.88 18.23 3.99
CA VAL A 441 -9.42 18.28 4.02
C VAL A 441 -8.83 17.62 2.76
N ALA A 442 -9.39 16.50 2.30
CA ALA A 442 -9.00 15.83 1.07
C ALA A 442 -9.14 16.76 -0.14
N ALA A 443 -10.30 17.43 -0.26
CA ALA A 443 -10.55 18.41 -1.32
C ALA A 443 -9.48 19.51 -1.34
N GLU A 444 -9.05 19.96 -0.17
CA GLU A 444 -8.04 21.01 -0.07
C GLU A 444 -6.62 20.52 -0.38
N LEU A 445 -6.26 19.33 0.10
CA LEU A 445 -4.98 18.68 -0.23
C LEU A 445 -4.86 18.42 -1.74
N THR A 446 -5.95 18.06 -2.42
CA THR A 446 -5.99 17.84 -3.89
C THR A 446 -6.18 19.12 -4.71
N SER A 447 -6.28 20.29 -4.06
CA SER A 447 -6.47 21.55 -4.77
C SER A 447 -5.22 21.93 -5.58
N PRO A 448 -5.37 22.60 -6.73
CA PRO A 448 -4.22 23.07 -7.52
C PRO A 448 -3.28 24.03 -6.77
N ALA A 449 -3.76 24.67 -5.70
CA ALA A 449 -2.94 25.52 -4.85
C ALA A 449 -1.95 24.72 -3.99
N MET A 450 -2.32 23.50 -3.60
CA MET A 450 -1.50 22.60 -2.77
C MET A 450 -0.73 21.55 -3.61
N HIS A 451 -1.21 21.24 -4.81
CA HIS A 451 -0.52 20.38 -5.78
C HIS A 451 0.29 21.22 -6.78
N SER A 452 1.61 21.32 -6.58
CA SER A 452 2.51 21.64 -7.69
C SER A 452 2.59 20.43 -8.61
N PRO A 453 2.22 20.53 -9.91
CA PRO A 453 2.43 19.42 -10.83
C PRO A 453 3.93 19.08 -10.87
N PRO A 454 4.31 17.79 -10.96
CA PRO A 454 5.71 17.42 -11.12
C PRO A 454 6.28 18.16 -12.33
N SER A 455 7.49 18.70 -12.20
CA SER A 455 8.17 19.36 -13.32
C SER A 455 8.27 18.37 -14.48
N THR A 456 8.11 18.88 -15.69
CA THR A 456 7.91 18.11 -16.93
C THR A 456 9.10 17.22 -17.35
N ASP A 457 10.13 17.07 -16.53
CA ASP A 457 11.38 16.37 -16.85
C ASP A 457 11.72 15.15 -15.97
N GLU A 458 10.94 14.80 -14.95
CA GLU A 458 11.22 13.62 -14.11
C GLU A 458 10.00 12.70 -14.04
N LEU A 459 9.90 11.77 -15.00
CA LEU A 459 9.02 10.60 -14.85
C LEU A 459 9.48 9.81 -13.62
N SER A 460 8.59 9.65 -12.64
CA SER A 460 8.92 8.87 -11.45
C SER A 460 9.20 7.43 -11.86
N ALA A 461 10.09 6.75 -11.14
CA ALA A 461 10.31 5.32 -11.33
C ALA A 461 9.01 4.50 -11.16
N TRP A 462 8.02 5.04 -10.44
CA TRP A 462 6.69 4.45 -10.38
C TRP A 462 5.90 4.54 -11.70
N ASP A 463 5.95 5.68 -12.40
CA ASP A 463 5.31 5.81 -13.73
C ASP A 463 5.90 4.80 -14.72
N ILE A 464 7.19 4.51 -14.58
CA ILE A 464 7.90 3.49 -15.36
C ILE A 464 7.37 2.09 -15.03
N ILE A 465 7.24 1.75 -13.73
CA ILE A 465 6.70 0.46 -13.26
C ILE A 465 5.22 0.29 -13.64
N LYS A 466 4.38 1.31 -13.44
CA LYS A 466 2.96 1.31 -13.79
C LYS A 466 2.78 1.00 -15.26
N ALA A 467 3.52 1.69 -16.10
CA ALA A 467 3.41 1.48 -17.53
C ALA A 467 4.11 0.17 -17.98
N ALA A 468 5.08 -0.38 -17.24
CA ALA A 468 5.62 -1.73 -17.46
C ALA A 468 4.61 -2.84 -17.07
N ARG A 469 3.87 -2.66 -15.97
CA ARG A 469 2.78 -3.57 -15.57
C ARG A 469 1.60 -3.51 -16.53
N ALA A 470 1.22 -2.33 -16.97
CA ALA A 470 0.17 -2.16 -18.00
C ALA A 470 0.56 -2.87 -19.31
N HIS A 471 1.86 -2.95 -19.60
CA HIS A 471 2.41 -3.67 -20.72
C HIS A 471 2.40 -5.20 -20.50
N MET A 472 2.90 -5.71 -19.37
CA MET A 472 2.83 -7.16 -19.04
C MET A 472 1.40 -7.68 -18.86
N ALA A 473 0.47 -6.85 -18.36
CA ALA A 473 -0.95 -7.20 -18.29
C ALA A 473 -1.60 -7.24 -19.68
N ALA A 474 -1.13 -6.44 -20.64
CA ALA A 474 -1.51 -6.55 -22.05
C ALA A 474 -1.05 -7.90 -22.62
N GLU A 475 0.18 -8.31 -22.29
CA GLU A 475 0.76 -9.57 -22.76
C GLU A 475 0.04 -10.80 -22.15
N ARG A 476 -0.24 -10.81 -20.83
CA ARG A 476 -1.02 -11.90 -20.21
C ARG A 476 -2.44 -12.01 -20.74
N ALA A 477 -3.09 -10.88 -21.07
CA ALA A 477 -4.41 -10.91 -21.71
C ALA A 477 -4.37 -11.47 -23.15
N SER A 478 -3.21 -11.40 -23.81
CA SER A 478 -3.00 -11.97 -25.15
C SER A 478 -2.56 -13.45 -25.14
N SER A 479 -2.19 -14.00 -23.99
CA SER A 479 -1.82 -15.40 -23.78
C SER A 479 -2.90 -16.11 -22.95
N GLY A 480 -3.90 -16.72 -23.61
CA GLY A 480 -5.04 -17.37 -22.94
C GLY A 480 -4.67 -18.54 -22.02
N PRO A 481 -5.55 -18.97 -21.08
CA PRO A 481 -5.20 -19.88 -20.01
C PRO A 481 -5.55 -21.34 -20.37
N ASP A 482 -4.55 -22.15 -20.75
CA ASP A 482 -4.46 -23.57 -20.36
C ASP A 482 -3.16 -24.20 -20.86
N ARG A 483 -2.22 -24.50 -19.96
CA ARG A 483 -1.28 -25.61 -20.17
C ARG A 483 -0.70 -26.07 -18.83
N PRO A 484 -0.87 -27.34 -18.46
CA PRO A 484 -0.35 -27.88 -17.21
C PRO A 484 1.19 -27.93 -17.26
N VAL A 485 1.82 -27.54 -16.16
CA VAL A 485 3.27 -27.61 -15.97
C VAL A 485 3.68 -29.09 -15.95
N ALA A 486 4.48 -29.50 -16.94
CA ALA A 486 5.08 -30.82 -17.00
C ALA A 486 6.19 -30.98 -15.95
N PRO A 487 6.43 -32.19 -15.41
CA PRO A 487 7.36 -32.41 -14.31
C PRO A 487 8.82 -32.20 -14.74
N VAL A 488 9.60 -31.60 -13.85
CA VAL A 488 11.03 -31.34 -14.01
C VAL A 488 11.81 -32.67 -14.08
N PRO A 489 12.60 -32.94 -15.14
CA PRO A 489 13.56 -34.05 -15.13
C PRO A 489 14.82 -33.67 -14.34
N GLU A 490 15.33 -34.61 -13.54
CA GLU A 490 16.60 -34.50 -12.81
C GLU A 490 17.81 -34.27 -13.74
N PRO A 491 18.87 -33.57 -13.28
CA PRO A 491 20.04 -33.28 -14.10
C PRO A 491 20.95 -34.51 -14.23
N ALA A 492 21.11 -34.98 -15.47
CA ALA A 492 22.19 -35.89 -15.83
C ALA A 492 23.53 -35.15 -15.84
N GLN A 493 24.46 -35.65 -15.03
CA GLN A 493 25.89 -35.32 -15.06
C GLN A 493 26.48 -35.81 -16.37
N ASP A 494 27.18 -34.94 -17.11
CA ASP A 494 28.41 -35.31 -17.80
C ASP A 494 29.19 -34.06 -18.25
N ALA A 495 30.43 -33.98 -17.78
CA ALA A 495 31.42 -33.01 -18.21
C ALA A 495 32.35 -33.67 -19.24
N PRO A 496 32.81 -32.92 -20.25
CA PRO A 496 34.10 -33.24 -20.89
C PRO A 496 35.06 -32.04 -20.85
N GLY A 497 36.14 -32.23 -20.07
CA GLY A 497 37.56 -32.02 -20.41
C GLY A 497 38.06 -30.73 -21.11
N PRO A 498 39.14 -30.10 -20.60
CA PRO A 498 39.79 -28.92 -21.21
C PRO A 498 40.86 -29.31 -22.24
N PRO A 499 41.12 -28.47 -23.26
CA PRO A 499 42.49 -27.90 -23.44
C PRO A 499 42.51 -26.56 -24.24
N PRO A 500 43.67 -25.99 -24.62
CA PRO A 500 44.89 -25.67 -23.86
C PRO A 500 45.25 -24.16 -23.92
N ALA A 501 46.20 -23.74 -23.09
CA ALA A 501 46.72 -22.37 -23.04
C ALA A 501 47.67 -22.04 -24.23
N VAL A 502 47.53 -20.82 -24.79
CA VAL A 502 48.51 -20.19 -25.70
C VAL A 502 48.76 -18.74 -25.24
N ALA A 503 50.03 -18.35 -25.35
CA ALA A 503 50.73 -17.23 -24.71
C ALA A 503 50.36 -15.81 -25.24
N PRO A 504 50.76 -14.72 -24.55
CA PRO A 504 50.25 -13.37 -24.76
C PRO A 504 50.94 -12.66 -25.93
N VAL A 505 50.16 -11.89 -26.70
CA VAL A 505 50.65 -10.97 -27.75
C VAL A 505 50.48 -9.53 -27.28
N GLU A 506 51.55 -8.74 -27.41
CA GLU A 506 51.68 -7.34 -27.01
C GLU A 506 50.67 -6.40 -27.70
N PRO A 507 50.19 -5.34 -27.02
CA PRO A 507 49.34 -4.32 -27.62
C PRO A 507 50.14 -3.35 -28.52
N PRO A 508 49.60 -2.93 -29.67
CA PRO A 508 50.22 -1.90 -30.51
C PRO A 508 50.05 -0.47 -29.94
N SER A 509 51.08 0.33 -30.17
CA SER A 509 51.31 1.70 -29.72
C SER A 509 50.20 2.71 -30.07
N ALA A 510 49.92 3.60 -29.13
CA ALA A 510 49.00 4.73 -29.28
C ALA A 510 49.51 5.83 -30.24
N PRO A 511 48.65 6.45 -31.06
CA PRO A 511 48.96 7.67 -31.82
C PRO A 511 48.99 8.95 -30.95
N PRO A 512 49.63 10.03 -31.42
CA PRO A 512 50.08 11.15 -30.58
C PRO A 512 48.97 12.11 -30.11
N MET A 513 49.10 12.55 -28.85
CA MET A 513 48.27 13.56 -28.18
C MET A 513 48.43 14.98 -28.77
N PRO A 514 47.34 15.77 -28.91
CA PRO A 514 47.39 17.23 -28.97
C PRO A 514 47.61 17.87 -27.57
N PRO A 515 48.11 19.12 -27.49
CA PRO A 515 48.56 19.73 -26.23
C PRO A 515 47.41 20.06 -25.26
N PRO A 516 47.64 20.00 -23.93
CA PRO A 516 46.59 20.19 -22.93
C PRO A 516 46.15 21.66 -22.79
N ALA A 517 44.84 21.84 -22.73
CA ALA A 517 44.19 23.04 -22.23
C ALA A 517 44.31 23.13 -20.70
N THR A 518 44.48 24.37 -20.22
CA THR A 518 44.65 24.77 -18.82
C THR A 518 43.49 24.33 -17.92
N PRO A 519 43.73 23.71 -16.74
CA PRO A 519 42.67 23.39 -15.78
C PRO A 519 42.17 24.62 -15.00
N PRO A 520 40.88 24.69 -14.64
CA PRO A 520 40.34 25.68 -13.71
C PRO A 520 40.73 25.37 -12.25
N GLU A 521 40.90 26.45 -11.49
CA GLU A 521 41.38 26.51 -10.10
C GLU A 521 40.34 25.94 -9.09
N PRO A 522 40.75 25.11 -8.11
CA PRO A 522 39.88 24.59 -7.05
C PRO A 522 39.70 25.60 -5.88
N PRO A 523 38.53 25.61 -5.21
CA PRO A 523 38.26 26.49 -4.06
C PRO A 523 39.06 26.11 -2.81
N GLU A 524 39.54 27.13 -2.09
CA GLU A 524 40.32 27.07 -0.86
C GLU A 524 39.61 26.36 0.32
N PRO A 525 40.32 25.52 1.09
CA PRO A 525 39.85 24.98 2.36
C PRO A 525 40.01 25.97 3.53
N PRO A 526 39.07 26.02 4.51
CA PRO A 526 39.20 26.87 5.68
C PRO A 526 40.32 26.40 6.63
N ALA A 527 41.04 27.39 7.17
CA ALA A 527 42.23 27.24 8.01
C ALA A 527 42.01 26.42 9.29
N ALA A 528 42.92 25.48 9.52
CA ALA A 528 43.07 24.76 10.77
C ALA A 528 43.58 25.69 11.88
N HIS A 529 42.75 25.93 12.90
CA HIS A 529 43.22 26.47 14.17
C HIS A 529 44.06 25.41 14.89
N ARG A 530 45.33 25.76 15.14
CA ARG A 530 46.26 25.02 16.01
C ARG A 530 45.66 24.89 17.42
N ALA A 531 45.61 23.66 17.90
CA ALA A 531 45.38 23.35 19.31
C ALA A 531 46.66 23.61 20.11
N ASP A 532 46.58 24.48 21.11
CA ASP A 532 47.61 24.63 22.13
C ASP A 532 47.55 23.46 23.13
N PRO A 533 48.70 22.95 23.61
CA PRO A 533 48.75 21.91 24.64
C PRO A 533 48.42 22.47 26.04
N PRO A 534 47.85 21.64 26.95
CA PRO A 534 47.48 22.07 28.30
C PRO A 534 48.70 22.33 29.19
N VAL A 535 48.70 23.50 29.83
CA VAL A 535 49.65 23.92 30.88
C VAL A 535 49.36 23.14 32.18
N PRO A 536 50.37 22.56 32.85
CA PRO A 536 50.21 21.91 34.14
C PRO A 536 50.11 22.93 35.29
N PRO A 537 49.20 22.77 36.28
CA PRO A 537 49.29 23.51 37.53
C PRO A 537 50.27 22.83 38.49
N ALA A 538 51.27 23.58 38.94
CA ALA A 538 52.10 23.30 40.12
C ALA A 538 51.68 24.23 41.29
N PRO A 539 52.28 24.11 42.49
CA PRO A 539 51.80 23.35 43.64
C PRO A 539 51.18 24.22 44.76
N GLU A 540 50.69 23.53 45.79
CA GLU A 540 50.12 24.03 47.05
C GLU A 540 50.85 25.22 47.73
N PRO A 541 50.16 25.88 48.68
CA PRO A 541 50.73 25.87 50.03
C PRO A 541 49.74 25.37 51.09
N SER A 542 50.26 24.44 51.88
CA SER A 542 49.65 23.80 53.03
C SER A 542 49.52 24.76 54.21
N ALA A 543 48.40 24.71 54.94
CA ALA A 543 48.34 25.16 56.33
C ALA A 543 47.43 24.23 57.14
N ARG A 544 48.08 23.57 58.10
CA ARG A 544 47.55 22.64 59.11
C ARG A 544 46.54 23.33 60.05
N ALA A 545 45.50 22.61 60.45
CA ALA A 545 45.07 22.56 61.86
C ALA A 545 44.29 21.27 62.14
N ARG A 546 44.64 20.64 63.27
CA ARG A 546 44.17 19.35 63.78
C ARG A 546 42.82 19.46 64.52
N GLY A 547 42.21 18.29 64.74
CA GLY A 547 41.20 18.00 65.76
C GLY A 547 39.79 17.92 65.19
N GLU A 548 38.89 17.02 65.57
CA GLU A 548 38.90 15.89 66.50
C GLU A 548 37.56 15.19 66.22
N ARG A 549 37.50 13.84 66.20
CA ARG A 549 36.21 13.13 66.12
C ARG A 549 35.47 13.26 67.45
N PRO A 550 34.14 13.38 67.41
CA PRO A 550 33.33 12.43 68.17
C PRO A 550 32.11 11.88 67.41
N ALA A 551 31.59 10.79 67.97
CA ALA A 551 30.54 9.89 67.50
C ALA A 551 29.11 10.51 67.57
N PRO A 552 28.06 9.81 67.04
CA PRO A 552 26.77 10.41 66.76
C PRO A 552 25.89 10.51 68.01
N VAL A 553 25.21 11.65 68.18
CA VAL A 553 24.15 11.85 69.17
C VAL A 553 22.81 11.90 68.43
N ASN A 554 21.91 11.02 68.84
CA ASN A 554 20.53 10.91 68.41
C ASN A 554 19.66 11.94 69.16
N PRO A 555 18.86 12.79 68.49
CA PRO A 555 17.80 13.53 69.14
C PRO A 555 16.43 13.21 68.50
N LEU A 556 15.92 12.02 68.80
CA LEU A 556 14.48 11.78 68.94
C LEU A 556 14.07 12.26 70.34
N ALA A 557 13.86 13.56 70.50
CA ALA A 557 13.11 14.16 71.61
C ALA A 557 13.00 15.69 71.41
N SER A 558 11.84 16.16 70.94
CA SER A 558 11.32 17.49 71.25
C SER A 558 9.81 17.48 71.02
N ASP A 559 9.09 17.26 72.11
CA ASP A 559 7.68 17.62 72.28
C ASP A 559 7.54 19.14 72.09
N VAL A 560 6.85 19.55 71.03
CA VAL A 560 6.30 20.91 70.90
C VAL A 560 4.91 20.79 70.26
N PRO A 561 3.82 21.22 70.92
CA PRO A 561 2.49 21.17 70.32
C PRO A 561 2.32 22.28 69.26
N PRO A 562 1.58 22.01 68.16
CA PRO A 562 1.37 23.02 67.12
C PRO A 562 0.37 24.12 67.56
N PRO A 563 0.50 25.35 67.04
CA PRO A 563 -0.45 26.43 67.30
C PRO A 563 -1.81 26.17 66.64
N ARG A 564 -2.90 26.43 67.38
CA ARG A 564 -4.28 26.36 66.89
C ARG A 564 -4.56 27.49 65.89
N ILE A 565 -4.97 27.13 64.68
CA ILE A 565 -5.48 28.05 63.66
C ILE A 565 -6.98 28.33 63.96
N ALA A 566 -7.35 29.61 64.01
CA ALA A 566 -8.73 30.06 64.17
C ALA A 566 -9.55 29.85 62.88
N PRO A 567 -10.87 29.59 62.97
CA PRO A 567 -11.73 29.40 61.79
C PRO A 567 -11.92 30.71 60.99
N PRO A 568 -12.11 30.63 59.66
CA PRO A 568 -12.27 31.80 58.80
C PRO A 568 -13.65 32.47 58.94
N ALA A 569 -13.66 33.79 58.81
CA ALA A 569 -14.85 34.65 58.83
C ALA A 569 -15.70 34.52 57.55
N PRO A 570 -17.03 34.76 57.62
CA PRO A 570 -17.93 34.71 56.46
C PRO A 570 -17.67 35.87 55.47
N PRO A 571 -17.97 35.67 54.17
CA PRO A 571 -17.68 36.66 53.12
C PRO A 571 -18.63 37.89 53.16
N PRO A 572 -18.15 39.09 52.77
CA PRO A 572 -18.95 40.30 52.72
C PRO A 572 -19.93 40.32 51.53
N ALA A 573 -21.11 40.90 51.77
CA ALA A 573 -22.16 41.13 50.78
C ALA A 573 -21.70 42.04 49.63
N ALA A 574 -22.11 41.70 48.41
CA ALA A 574 -21.87 42.50 47.21
C ALA A 574 -22.79 43.75 47.17
N PRO A 575 -22.30 44.90 46.66
CA PRO A 575 -23.09 46.11 46.50
C PRO A 575 -23.97 46.09 45.23
N GLU A 576 -25.18 46.63 45.38
CA GLU A 576 -26.12 46.96 44.31
C GLU A 576 -25.60 48.05 43.37
N PRO A 577 -26.01 48.07 42.08
CA PRO A 577 -25.96 49.28 41.26
C PRO A 577 -27.37 49.84 40.98
N ASP A 578 -27.72 50.94 41.67
CA ASP A 578 -28.49 52.05 41.09
C ASP A 578 -27.66 52.64 39.92
N GLY A 579 -28.16 53.11 38.77
CA GLY A 579 -29.51 53.34 38.28
C GLY A 579 -29.44 54.46 37.21
N ARG A 580 -30.24 54.31 36.14
CA ARG A 580 -30.72 55.30 35.13
C ARG A 580 -29.77 55.74 33.98
N ALA A 581 -30.24 55.99 32.75
CA ALA A 581 -31.54 55.87 32.08
C ALA A 581 -31.45 56.14 30.55
N ALA A 582 -32.54 55.80 29.84
CA ALA A 582 -33.04 56.22 28.50
C ALA A 582 -32.86 55.19 27.35
N ALA A 583 -33.86 54.80 26.55
CA ALA A 583 -35.29 55.08 26.50
C ALA A 583 -36.08 53.99 25.71
N ARG A 584 -37.20 53.56 26.31
CA ARG A 584 -38.51 53.07 25.81
C ARG A 584 -38.68 52.57 24.35
N ARG A 585 -39.26 51.36 24.23
CA ARG A 585 -40.53 51.06 23.53
C ARG A 585 -41.13 49.74 24.06
N GLU A 586 -42.37 49.80 24.57
CA GLU A 586 -43.19 48.66 25.01
C GLU A 586 -43.74 47.85 23.83
N PRO A 587 -44.05 46.55 24.05
CA PRO A 587 -45.38 46.09 23.67
C PRO A 587 -46.09 45.22 24.75
N VAL A 588 -47.42 45.22 24.57
CA VAL A 588 -48.56 44.63 25.28
C VAL A 588 -48.45 43.11 25.55
N PRO A 589 -49.02 42.56 26.65
CA PRO A 589 -49.06 41.13 26.92
C PRO A 589 -50.30 40.45 26.29
N GLU A 590 -50.11 39.34 25.58
CA GLU A 590 -51.17 38.41 25.16
C GLU A 590 -51.08 37.06 25.93
N PRO A 591 -52.20 36.30 26.03
CA PRO A 591 -52.45 35.36 27.10
C PRO A 591 -52.00 33.93 26.82
N ALA A 592 -51.81 33.18 27.92
CA ALA A 592 -51.43 31.77 27.94
C ALA A 592 -52.44 30.84 27.22
N PRO A 593 -51.98 29.82 26.48
CA PRO A 593 -52.85 28.77 25.95
C PRO A 593 -53.26 27.73 27.00
N PRO A 594 -54.45 27.12 26.86
CA PRO A 594 -55.07 26.28 27.86
C PRO A 594 -54.55 24.83 27.88
N GLU A 595 -54.60 24.28 29.09
CA GLU A 595 -54.38 22.89 29.48
C GLU A 595 -55.43 21.93 28.87
N PRO A 596 -55.05 20.80 28.25
CA PRO A 596 -56.01 19.77 27.87
C PRO A 596 -56.20 18.69 28.96
N ALA A 597 -57.46 18.50 29.35
CA ALA A 597 -57.98 17.42 30.19
C ALA A 597 -58.10 16.07 29.40
N PRO A 598 -58.32 14.92 30.07
CA PRO A 598 -57.75 13.63 29.70
C PRO A 598 -58.60 12.80 28.72
N ALA A 599 -57.94 12.06 27.83
CA ALA A 599 -58.56 11.03 26.99
C ALA A 599 -58.36 9.62 27.59
N ALA A 600 -59.40 8.81 27.43
CA ALA A 600 -59.59 7.44 27.93
C ALA A 600 -58.67 6.39 27.25
N PRO A 601 -58.58 5.14 27.76
CA PRO A 601 -57.39 4.30 27.72
C PRO A 601 -57.28 3.44 26.45
N ALA A 602 -56.04 3.30 25.95
CA ALA A 602 -55.64 2.34 24.93
C ALA A 602 -54.79 1.20 25.55
N PRO A 603 -54.73 0.01 24.93
CA PRO A 603 -54.55 -1.27 25.62
C PRO A 603 -53.11 -1.58 26.02
N SER A 604 -52.99 -2.30 27.14
CA SER A 604 -51.76 -2.76 27.79
C SER A 604 -50.84 -3.54 26.85
N ALA A 605 -49.62 -3.02 26.65
CA ALA A 605 -48.47 -3.79 26.19
C ALA A 605 -47.72 -4.37 27.41
N PRO A 606 -47.14 -5.58 27.32
CA PRO A 606 -46.63 -6.33 28.46
C PRO A 606 -45.36 -5.71 29.05
N VAL A 607 -45.36 -5.60 30.39
CA VAL A 607 -44.21 -5.24 31.21
C VAL A 607 -43.14 -6.33 31.10
N PRO A 608 -41.89 -6.03 30.71
CA PRO A 608 -40.79 -6.97 30.91
C PRO A 608 -40.50 -7.10 32.40
N ALA A 609 -40.50 -8.34 32.89
CA ALA A 609 -40.19 -8.67 34.28
C ALA A 609 -38.82 -8.10 34.69
N ALA A 610 -38.76 -7.52 35.89
CA ALA A 610 -37.53 -7.11 36.52
C ALA A 610 -36.57 -8.31 36.68
N PRO A 611 -35.28 -8.18 36.36
CA PRO A 611 -34.29 -9.21 36.67
C PRO A 611 -34.14 -9.34 38.19
N ALA A 612 -34.19 -10.58 38.67
CA ALA A 612 -33.98 -10.96 40.06
C ALA A 612 -32.60 -10.50 40.58
N PRO A 613 -32.46 -10.22 41.89
CA PRO A 613 -31.17 -9.92 42.50
C PRO A 613 -30.20 -11.11 42.41
N PRO A 614 -28.89 -10.87 42.26
CA PRO A 614 -27.90 -11.94 42.13
C PRO A 614 -27.82 -12.80 43.41
N PRO A 615 -27.66 -14.12 43.30
CA PRO A 615 -27.34 -14.97 44.45
C PRO A 615 -25.93 -14.63 44.98
N GLY A 616 -25.79 -14.63 46.31
CA GLY A 616 -24.51 -14.43 47.01
C GLY A 616 -23.48 -15.55 46.75
N PRO A 617 -22.26 -15.40 47.28
CA PRO A 617 -21.09 -16.17 46.86
C PRO A 617 -21.25 -17.66 47.23
N ALA A 618 -21.24 -18.53 46.23
CA ALA A 618 -21.07 -19.96 46.40
C ALA A 618 -19.57 -20.27 46.59
N GLU A 619 -19.29 -21.16 47.55
CA GLU A 619 -17.97 -21.64 47.95
C GLU A 619 -17.15 -22.22 46.79
N GLU A 620 -15.84 -22.00 46.86
CA GLU A 620 -14.83 -22.50 45.93
C GLU A 620 -14.81 -24.03 45.84
N PRO A 621 -14.72 -24.63 44.63
CA PRO A 621 -14.37 -26.03 44.49
C PRO A 621 -12.88 -26.24 44.85
N ARG A 622 -12.64 -26.79 46.05
CA ARG A 622 -11.33 -27.30 46.49
C ARG A 622 -10.94 -28.55 45.70
N TRP A 623 -9.84 -28.47 44.96
CA TRP A 623 -9.15 -29.63 44.39
C TRP A 623 -8.25 -30.29 45.45
N PRO A 624 -8.11 -31.63 45.46
CA PRO A 624 -7.32 -32.36 46.46
C PRO A 624 -5.82 -32.06 46.28
N SER A 625 -5.16 -31.77 47.41
CA SER A 625 -3.71 -31.58 47.50
C SER A 625 -2.99 -32.91 47.30
N GLU A 626 -2.12 -33.00 46.29
CA GLU A 626 -1.10 -34.04 46.19
C GLU A 626 0.10 -33.70 47.09
N PRO A 627 0.78 -34.72 47.65
CA PRO A 627 1.79 -34.54 48.69
C PRO A 627 3.14 -34.05 48.15
N GLU A 628 3.80 -33.20 48.94
CA GLU A 628 5.18 -32.77 48.77
C GLU A 628 6.17 -33.95 48.67
N PRO A 629 7.12 -33.91 47.71
CA PRO A 629 8.37 -34.65 47.83
C PRO A 629 9.45 -33.80 48.53
N PRO A 630 10.34 -34.40 49.35
CA PRO A 630 11.35 -33.68 50.10
C PRO A 630 12.53 -33.24 49.23
N ALA A 631 13.15 -32.14 49.66
CA ALA A 631 14.34 -31.53 49.07
C ALA A 631 15.60 -32.42 49.16
N ALA A 632 16.35 -32.53 48.04
CA ALA A 632 17.79 -32.82 48.04
C ALA A 632 18.47 -32.42 46.71
N HIS A 633 19.23 -31.32 46.78
CA HIS A 633 20.53 -31.01 46.14
C HIS A 633 20.76 -31.12 44.62
N ALA A 634 21.13 -29.95 44.08
CA ALA A 634 21.79 -29.57 42.83
C ALA A 634 22.75 -30.58 42.15
N ALA A 635 22.63 -30.67 40.81
CA ALA A 635 23.76 -30.80 39.89
C ALA A 635 23.32 -30.41 38.46
N ALA A 636 24.20 -29.69 37.75
CA ALA A 636 24.08 -29.32 36.35
C ALA A 636 24.31 -30.51 35.41
N THR A 637 23.58 -30.56 34.29
CA THR A 637 23.87 -31.37 33.09
C THR A 637 23.16 -30.69 31.92
N GLN A 638 23.83 -29.81 31.16
CA GLN A 638 24.63 -30.15 29.97
C GLN A 638 23.81 -30.99 28.98
N LEU A 639 23.14 -30.29 28.05
CA LEU A 639 22.37 -30.87 26.96
C LEU A 639 23.33 -31.46 25.92
N ASP A 640 23.08 -32.73 25.64
CA ASP A 640 23.74 -33.58 24.66
C ASP A 640 23.44 -33.07 23.25
N THR A 641 24.40 -32.37 22.64
CA THR A 641 24.43 -32.05 21.21
C THR A 641 25.10 -33.21 20.48
N ASP A 642 24.34 -34.19 19.98
CA ASP A 642 24.72 -34.98 18.79
C ASP A 642 23.62 -36.00 18.38
N ALA A 643 22.45 -35.50 17.97
CA ALA A 643 21.40 -36.37 17.43
C ALA A 643 20.72 -35.81 16.17
N PHE A 644 21.41 -35.04 15.32
CA PHE A 644 20.93 -34.75 13.95
C PHE A 644 22.09 -34.52 12.98
N ARG A 645 22.59 -35.59 12.36
CA ARG A 645 23.31 -35.55 11.09
C ARG A 645 22.97 -36.77 10.23
N THR A 646 22.19 -36.54 9.18
CA THR A 646 22.24 -37.29 7.92
C THR A 646 22.49 -36.28 6.79
N LYS A 647 23.62 -36.47 6.08
CA LYS A 647 24.07 -35.78 4.84
C LYS A 647 23.39 -36.44 3.62
N LEU A 648 23.30 -35.91 2.39
CA LEU A 648 24.08 -34.97 1.54
C LEU A 648 23.08 -34.26 0.58
N ASP A 649 23.33 -33.10 -0.05
CA ASP A 649 24.43 -32.79 -0.99
C ASP A 649 25.08 -31.39 -0.81
N GLN A 650 26.35 -31.30 -1.22
CA GLN A 650 27.24 -30.14 -1.12
C GLN A 650 27.93 -29.84 -2.46
N GLY A 651 28.27 -28.56 -2.69
CA GLY A 651 29.43 -28.12 -3.49
C GLY A 651 29.57 -26.59 -3.51
N PRO A 652 30.73 -25.99 -3.87
CA PRO A 652 32.11 -26.51 -3.87
C PRO A 652 33.01 -25.87 -2.80
N ALA A 653 34.08 -26.58 -2.42
CA ALA A 653 35.03 -26.24 -1.37
C ALA A 653 36.27 -25.46 -1.88
N TRP A 654 36.79 -24.56 -1.05
CA TRP A 654 38.08 -23.88 -1.21
C TRP A 654 39.26 -24.81 -0.85
N PRO A 655 40.47 -24.62 -1.43
CA PRO A 655 41.59 -25.52 -1.22
C PRO A 655 42.35 -25.20 0.09
N GLY A 656 42.61 -26.23 0.90
CA GLY A 656 43.64 -26.21 1.95
C GLY A 656 43.23 -26.74 3.32
N ALA A 657 42.90 -28.03 3.46
CA ALA A 657 42.97 -28.71 4.76
C ALA A 657 43.17 -30.24 4.61
N PRO A 658 44.01 -30.87 5.45
CA PRO A 658 44.48 -32.26 5.29
C PRO A 658 43.51 -33.33 5.81
N MET A 659 43.54 -34.50 5.17
CA MET A 659 42.69 -35.68 5.45
C MET A 659 43.16 -36.54 6.64
N PRO A 660 42.24 -37.27 7.29
CA PRO A 660 42.58 -38.54 7.94
C PRO A 660 41.75 -39.75 7.45
N SER A 661 42.29 -40.92 7.81
CA SER A 661 42.24 -42.26 7.23
C SER A 661 41.05 -43.17 7.63
N ALA A 662 40.90 -44.25 6.87
CA ALA A 662 39.83 -45.27 6.87
C ALA A 662 39.77 -46.23 8.09
N PRO A 663 38.62 -46.94 8.31
CA PRO A 663 38.47 -47.99 9.33
C PRO A 663 38.46 -49.44 8.78
N PRO A 664 38.68 -50.49 9.63
CA PRO A 664 38.56 -51.91 9.26
C PRO A 664 37.25 -52.59 9.72
N PRO A 665 36.97 -53.86 9.30
CA PRO A 665 35.60 -54.40 9.21
C PRO A 665 35.23 -55.53 10.20
N GLY A 666 33.91 -55.63 10.48
CA GLY A 666 33.12 -56.86 10.57
C GLY A 666 33.08 -57.66 11.88
N VAL A 667 31.87 -57.94 12.41
CA VAL A 667 31.39 -59.28 12.83
C VAL A 667 29.84 -59.31 12.85
N GLN A 668 29.26 -60.35 12.24
CA GLN A 668 27.85 -60.75 12.25
C GLN A 668 27.58 -61.86 13.30
N GLN A 669 26.35 -62.00 13.83
CA GLN A 669 25.46 -63.19 13.67
C GLN A 669 24.34 -63.31 14.74
N GLN A 670 23.16 -63.68 14.24
CA GLN A 670 21.81 -64.06 14.77
C GLN A 670 21.77 -65.35 15.66
N PRO A 671 20.64 -66.03 16.07
CA PRO A 671 19.15 -65.83 15.89
C PRO A 671 18.15 -66.23 17.05
N ALA A 672 16.85 -65.87 16.86
CA ALA A 672 15.55 -66.63 17.01
C ALA A 672 14.75 -66.91 18.33
N ALA A 673 13.52 -66.30 18.38
CA ALA A 673 12.13 -66.81 18.63
C ALA A 673 11.67 -67.36 20.02
N PRO A 674 10.33 -67.47 20.37
CA PRO A 674 9.07 -67.12 19.67
C PRO A 674 7.99 -66.31 20.51
N GLN A 675 6.96 -65.77 19.83
CA GLN A 675 5.76 -65.12 20.39
C GLN A 675 4.50 -66.03 20.37
N PRO A 676 3.51 -65.84 21.28
CA PRO A 676 2.13 -66.34 21.10
C PRO A 676 1.11 -65.25 20.66
N ALA A 677 0.17 -65.70 19.81
CA ALA A 677 -1.07 -65.09 19.29
C ALA A 677 -2.12 -64.77 20.38
N ALA A 678 -3.25 -64.07 20.20
CA ALA A 678 -3.89 -63.19 19.21
C ALA A 678 -5.14 -62.58 19.90
N GLN A 679 -5.45 -61.30 19.67
CA GLN A 679 -6.81 -60.74 19.81
C GLN A 679 -6.99 -59.63 18.75
N GLN A 680 -7.93 -59.83 17.83
CA GLN A 680 -8.34 -58.86 16.80
C GLN A 680 -9.17 -57.72 17.40
N PRO A 681 -9.03 -56.48 16.89
CA PRO A 681 -10.12 -55.51 16.84
C PRO A 681 -10.67 -55.35 15.42
N ASP A 682 -11.99 -55.16 15.34
CA ASP A 682 -12.84 -54.99 14.16
C ASP A 682 -12.31 -54.03 13.07
N LEU A 683 -12.48 -54.43 11.81
CA LEU A 683 -12.30 -53.60 10.63
C LEU A 683 -13.52 -52.67 10.41
N PRO A 684 -13.33 -51.39 10.04
CA PRO A 684 -14.43 -50.50 9.65
C PRO A 684 -14.98 -50.85 8.25
N PRO A 685 -16.26 -50.55 7.95
CA PRO A 685 -16.88 -50.86 6.66
C PRO A 685 -16.31 -50.02 5.51
N PRO A 686 -16.35 -50.52 4.26
CA PRO A 686 -15.82 -49.80 3.10
C PRO A 686 -16.64 -48.55 2.75
N PRO A 687 -16.01 -47.51 2.18
CA PRO A 687 -16.68 -46.27 1.79
C PRO A 687 -17.65 -46.48 0.61
N VAL A 688 -18.72 -45.69 0.62
CA VAL A 688 -19.76 -45.63 -0.42
C VAL A 688 -19.15 -45.15 -1.76
N PRO A 689 -19.55 -45.70 -2.93
CA PRO A 689 -19.06 -45.23 -4.22
C PRO A 689 -19.42 -43.76 -4.47
N VAL A 690 -18.42 -42.97 -4.86
CA VAL A 690 -18.57 -41.56 -5.27
C VAL A 690 -19.32 -41.50 -6.61
N PRO A 691 -20.35 -40.65 -6.79
CA PRO A 691 -20.96 -40.44 -8.10
C PRO A 691 -19.95 -39.84 -9.10
N GLU A 692 -19.94 -40.34 -10.33
CA GLU A 692 -19.17 -39.80 -11.45
C GLU A 692 -19.38 -38.27 -11.63
N PRO A 693 -18.33 -37.51 -12.01
CA PRO A 693 -18.47 -36.09 -12.28
C PRO A 693 -19.36 -35.85 -13.50
N VAL A 694 -20.34 -34.96 -13.34
CA VAL A 694 -21.15 -34.43 -14.45
C VAL A 694 -20.24 -33.69 -15.44
N PRO A 695 -20.33 -33.93 -16.76
CA PRO A 695 -19.49 -33.23 -17.75
C PRO A 695 -19.72 -31.71 -17.69
N PRO A 696 -18.68 -30.90 -17.95
CA PRO A 696 -18.77 -29.44 -17.84
C PRO A 696 -19.79 -28.90 -18.84
N ALA A 697 -20.67 -28.03 -18.37
CA ALA A 697 -21.59 -27.31 -19.23
C ALA A 697 -20.81 -26.46 -20.26
N PRO A 698 -21.28 -26.35 -21.51
CA PRO A 698 -20.63 -25.53 -22.53
C PRO A 698 -20.49 -24.09 -22.06
N GLN A 699 -19.28 -23.54 -22.20
CA GLN A 699 -18.96 -22.16 -21.87
C GLN A 699 -19.91 -21.21 -22.63
N ALA A 700 -20.45 -20.23 -21.93
CA ALA A 700 -21.29 -19.21 -22.54
C ALA A 700 -20.49 -18.43 -23.61
N PRO A 701 -21.07 -18.13 -24.78
CA PRO A 701 -20.38 -17.39 -25.83
C PRO A 701 -19.99 -15.99 -25.34
N VAL A 702 -18.72 -15.64 -25.54
CA VAL A 702 -18.19 -14.28 -25.32
C VAL A 702 -18.98 -13.31 -26.20
N PRO A 703 -19.48 -12.17 -25.68
CA PRO A 703 -20.29 -11.25 -26.47
C PRO A 703 -19.49 -10.69 -27.66
N ASP A 704 -20.07 -10.83 -28.86
CA ASP A 704 -19.61 -10.25 -30.13
C ASP A 704 -19.26 -8.76 -29.96
N SER A 705 -17.97 -8.44 -29.92
CA SER A 705 -17.51 -7.05 -29.91
C SER A 705 -17.68 -6.46 -31.31
N ALA A 706 -18.45 -5.38 -31.42
CA ALA A 706 -18.60 -4.62 -32.65
C ALA A 706 -17.21 -4.17 -33.20
N PRO A 707 -17.02 -4.15 -34.54
CA PRO A 707 -15.75 -3.76 -35.16
C PRO A 707 -15.34 -2.34 -34.74
N ARG A 708 -14.11 -2.19 -34.25
CA ARG A 708 -13.57 -0.93 -33.71
C ARG A 708 -12.62 -0.27 -34.72
N VAL A 709 -12.65 1.05 -34.78
CA VAL A 709 -11.73 1.84 -35.62
C VAL A 709 -10.80 2.65 -34.71
N ALA A 710 -9.49 2.50 -34.91
CA ALA A 710 -8.48 3.33 -34.27
C ALA A 710 -8.02 4.43 -35.23
N GLU A 711 -7.87 5.66 -34.73
CA GLU A 711 -7.31 6.77 -35.49
C GLU A 711 -6.07 7.30 -34.78
N ALA A 712 -4.94 7.32 -35.49
CA ALA A 712 -3.72 7.93 -35.00
C ALA A 712 -2.91 8.48 -36.16
N TYR A 713 -2.28 9.64 -35.96
CA TYR A 713 -1.42 10.30 -36.96
C TYR A 713 -2.10 10.50 -38.32
N GLY A 714 -3.42 10.78 -38.34
CA GLY A 714 -4.21 10.96 -39.55
C GLY A 714 -4.42 9.68 -40.38
N ILE A 715 -4.25 8.51 -39.76
CA ILE A 715 -4.51 7.21 -40.38
C ILE A 715 -5.59 6.50 -39.54
N ARG A 716 -6.70 6.12 -40.20
CA ARG A 716 -7.77 5.31 -39.58
C ARG A 716 -7.55 3.84 -39.86
N PHE A 717 -7.72 2.97 -38.88
CA PHE A 717 -7.42 1.55 -39.01
C PHE A 717 -8.53 0.72 -38.38
N LEU A 718 -9.00 -0.31 -39.10
CA LEU A 718 -9.96 -1.27 -38.58
C LEU A 718 -9.25 -2.27 -37.66
N CYS A 719 -9.53 -2.22 -36.37
CA CYS A 719 -8.91 -3.09 -35.38
C CYS A 719 -9.37 -4.55 -35.55
N GLY A 720 -8.44 -5.48 -35.39
CA GLY A 720 -8.74 -6.91 -35.23
C GLY A 720 -9.04 -7.24 -33.77
N ALA A 721 -8.51 -8.36 -33.30
CA ALA A 721 -8.62 -8.73 -31.88
C ALA A 721 -7.82 -7.79 -30.96
N ASP A 722 -6.76 -7.16 -31.48
CA ASP A 722 -5.90 -6.23 -30.74
C ASP A 722 -6.32 -4.76 -30.91
N ASP A 723 -6.18 -3.98 -29.84
CA ASP A 723 -6.39 -2.53 -29.84
C ASP A 723 -5.19 -1.81 -30.45
N ILE A 724 -5.34 -1.39 -31.71
CA ILE A 724 -4.27 -0.74 -32.47
C ILE A 724 -3.89 0.64 -31.90
N GLY A 725 -4.83 1.37 -31.26
CA GLY A 725 -4.51 2.63 -30.59
C GLY A 725 -3.53 2.41 -29.42
N ARG A 726 -3.75 1.33 -28.67
CA ARG A 726 -2.83 0.89 -27.60
C ARG A 726 -1.49 0.42 -28.15
N VAL A 727 -1.49 -0.40 -29.21
CA VAL A 727 -0.25 -0.91 -29.85
C VAL A 727 0.63 0.24 -30.33
N VAL A 728 0.06 1.23 -31.02
CA VAL A 728 0.83 2.38 -31.52
C VAL A 728 1.38 3.24 -30.38
N THR A 729 0.61 3.42 -29.30
CA THR A 729 1.07 4.12 -28.08
C THR A 729 2.23 3.39 -27.39
N GLU A 730 2.17 2.05 -27.34
CA GLU A 730 3.24 1.22 -26.78
C GLU A 730 4.52 1.34 -27.61
N VAL A 731 4.41 1.26 -28.93
CA VAL A 731 5.54 1.39 -29.85
C VAL A 731 6.20 2.76 -29.73
N ARG A 732 5.42 3.85 -29.63
CA ARG A 732 5.94 5.20 -29.34
C ARG A 732 6.74 5.24 -28.03
N ARG A 733 6.20 4.63 -26.97
CA ARG A 733 6.87 4.59 -25.65
C ARG A 733 8.17 3.79 -25.70
N ARG A 734 8.16 2.62 -26.36
CA ARG A 734 9.36 1.79 -26.56
C ARG A 734 10.41 2.53 -27.41
N GLY A 735 10.00 3.25 -28.45
CA GLY A 735 10.89 4.12 -29.24
C GLY A 735 11.56 5.21 -28.40
N LYS A 736 10.79 5.90 -27.54
CA LYS A 736 11.32 6.91 -26.60
C LYS A 736 12.29 6.31 -25.58
N TRP A 737 12.10 5.05 -25.19
CA TRP A 737 12.99 4.33 -24.28
C TRP A 737 14.29 3.91 -24.98
N ALA A 738 14.19 3.26 -26.15
CA ALA A 738 15.34 2.86 -26.96
C ALA A 738 16.24 4.07 -27.30
N ARG A 739 15.65 5.21 -27.68
CA ARG A 739 16.40 6.46 -27.91
C ARG A 739 17.19 6.95 -26.70
N ARG A 740 16.60 6.89 -25.49
CA ARG A 740 17.25 7.37 -24.25
C ARG A 740 18.45 6.53 -23.83
N LEU A 741 18.47 5.27 -24.21
CA LEU A 741 19.54 4.34 -23.88
C LEU A 741 20.61 4.23 -24.98
N ARG A 742 20.45 4.93 -26.11
CA ARG A 742 21.48 4.99 -27.16
C ARG A 742 22.78 5.59 -26.60
N GLY A 743 23.89 4.87 -26.76
CA GLY A 743 25.22 5.29 -26.32
C GLY A 743 25.55 5.01 -24.85
N GLN A 744 24.68 4.35 -24.09
CA GLN A 744 25.00 3.84 -22.76
C GLN A 744 25.46 2.38 -22.84
N GLU A 745 26.39 1.93 -21.98
CA GLU A 745 26.91 0.55 -21.90
C GLU A 745 25.86 -0.49 -21.41
N VAL A 746 24.57 -0.24 -21.66
CA VAL A 746 23.47 -1.14 -21.30
C VAL A 746 23.06 -1.88 -22.57
N SER A 747 23.55 -3.10 -22.69
CA SER A 747 23.53 -3.93 -23.90
C SER A 747 22.15 -4.51 -24.31
N SER A 748 21.03 -3.79 -24.16
CA SER A 748 19.69 -4.36 -24.43
C SER A 748 18.63 -3.39 -24.99
N ALA A 749 19.01 -2.19 -25.44
CA ALA A 749 18.06 -1.18 -25.91
C ALA A 749 17.81 -1.23 -27.43
N SER A 750 17.33 -2.35 -27.95
CA SER A 750 17.04 -2.51 -29.39
C SER A 750 15.80 -1.73 -29.81
N ALA A 751 15.75 -1.28 -31.07
CA ALA A 751 14.57 -0.63 -31.63
C ALA A 751 13.31 -1.53 -31.56
N PRO A 752 12.10 -0.93 -31.48
CA PRO A 752 10.86 -1.69 -31.32
C PRO A 752 10.60 -2.64 -32.48
N ALA A 753 10.01 -3.80 -32.20
CA ALA A 753 9.64 -4.75 -33.23
C ALA A 753 8.32 -5.48 -32.98
N LEU A 754 7.62 -5.80 -34.07
CA LEU A 754 6.28 -6.37 -34.07
C LEU A 754 6.19 -7.58 -35.02
N LEU A 755 5.35 -8.55 -34.64
CA LEU A 755 4.92 -9.64 -35.51
C LEU A 755 3.45 -9.40 -35.90
N LEU A 756 3.21 -9.03 -37.16
CA LEU A 756 1.89 -8.75 -37.70
C LEU A 756 1.23 -10.05 -38.19
N ILE A 757 0.31 -10.57 -37.38
CA ILE A 757 -0.41 -11.82 -37.64
C ILE A 757 -1.69 -11.49 -38.41
N GLY A 758 -1.75 -11.87 -39.67
CA GLY A 758 -2.93 -11.61 -40.49
C GLY A 758 -2.79 -12.10 -41.91
N ALA A 759 -3.93 -12.43 -42.53
CA ALA A 759 -3.95 -12.81 -43.93
C ALA A 759 -3.37 -11.67 -44.81
N PRO A 760 -2.83 -11.99 -46.00
CA PRO A 760 -2.34 -10.98 -46.92
C PRO A 760 -3.38 -9.88 -47.18
N SER A 761 -2.91 -8.63 -47.22
CA SER A 761 -3.77 -7.44 -47.41
C SER A 761 -4.79 -7.20 -46.29
N SER A 762 -4.46 -7.53 -45.04
CA SER A 762 -5.26 -7.20 -43.84
C SER A 762 -4.94 -5.83 -43.21
N GLY A 763 -4.08 -5.02 -43.85
CA GLY A 763 -3.71 -3.68 -43.38
C GLY A 763 -2.28 -3.53 -42.86
N GLN A 764 -1.44 -4.56 -42.99
CA GLN A 764 -0.03 -4.57 -42.55
C GLN A 764 0.73 -3.26 -42.87
N ARG A 765 0.70 -2.82 -44.15
CA ARG A 765 1.34 -1.56 -44.58
C ARG A 765 0.74 -0.31 -43.95
N ARG A 766 -0.57 -0.29 -43.68
CA ARG A 766 -1.24 0.86 -43.06
C ARG A 766 -0.83 0.98 -41.59
N LEU A 767 -0.76 -0.15 -40.88
CA LEU A 767 -0.25 -0.19 -39.51
C LEU A 767 1.25 0.17 -39.44
N ALA A 768 2.07 -0.33 -40.38
CA ALA A 768 3.49 0.02 -40.45
C ALA A 768 3.71 1.53 -40.59
N ARG A 769 2.87 2.23 -41.38
CA ARG A 769 2.92 3.70 -41.48
C ARG A 769 2.51 4.39 -40.19
N MET A 770 1.51 3.88 -39.48
CA MET A 770 1.12 4.41 -38.16
C MET A 770 2.28 4.29 -37.16
N VAL A 771 2.92 3.12 -37.13
CA VAL A 771 4.11 2.83 -36.30
C VAL A 771 5.27 3.76 -36.65
N ALA A 772 5.57 3.94 -37.93
CA ALA A 772 6.64 4.83 -38.36
C ALA A 772 6.39 6.28 -37.93
N ARG A 773 5.17 6.81 -38.11
CA ARG A 773 4.80 8.15 -37.64
C ARG A 773 4.91 8.28 -36.11
N ALA A 774 4.52 7.24 -35.38
CA ALA A 774 4.64 7.21 -33.93
C ALA A 774 6.09 7.24 -33.43
N LEU A 775 6.98 6.52 -34.12
CA LEU A 775 8.42 6.53 -33.81
C LEU A 775 9.11 7.83 -34.24
N ALA A 776 8.64 8.47 -35.31
CA ALA A 776 9.13 9.78 -35.74
C ALA A 776 8.82 10.89 -34.73
N GLU A 777 7.64 10.86 -34.10
CA GLU A 777 7.25 11.84 -33.08
C GLU A 777 8.21 11.88 -31.88
N VAL A 778 8.86 10.76 -31.57
CA VAL A 778 9.85 10.64 -30.50
C VAL A 778 11.29 10.68 -31.02
N GLU A 779 11.46 10.97 -32.31
CA GLU A 779 12.72 10.99 -33.07
C GLU A 779 13.51 9.67 -32.93
N ALA A 780 12.81 8.55 -32.79
CA ALA A 780 13.39 7.21 -32.75
C ALA A 780 13.55 6.60 -34.15
N SER A 781 12.79 7.11 -35.13
CA SER A 781 12.87 6.72 -36.55
C SER A 781 12.61 7.94 -37.46
N SER A 782 12.98 7.87 -38.74
CA SER A 782 12.69 8.92 -39.73
C SER A 782 11.19 9.07 -40.07
N GLY A 783 10.35 8.10 -39.69
CA GLY A 783 8.94 8.06 -40.09
C GLY A 783 8.67 7.40 -41.44
N GLU A 784 9.72 6.92 -42.12
CA GLU A 784 9.60 6.18 -43.37
C GLU A 784 9.50 4.66 -43.11
N VAL A 785 8.71 3.99 -43.95
CA VAL A 785 8.59 2.53 -43.96
C VAL A 785 9.35 2.00 -45.17
N ARG A 786 10.36 1.17 -44.94
CA ARG A 786 11.06 0.36 -45.95
C ARG A 786 10.44 -1.03 -45.98
N SER A 787 10.38 -1.66 -47.15
CA SER A 787 9.77 -2.99 -47.32
C SER A 787 10.82 -3.94 -47.83
N ALA A 788 10.89 -5.14 -47.26
CA ALA A 788 11.70 -6.24 -47.77
C ALA A 788 10.82 -7.48 -47.91
N HIS A 789 10.89 -8.17 -49.05
CA HIS A 789 10.15 -9.41 -49.27
C HIS A 789 11.02 -10.62 -48.92
N ALA A 790 10.41 -11.66 -48.35
CA ALA A 790 11.10 -12.91 -48.06
C ALA A 790 11.75 -13.52 -49.32
N GLU A 791 11.14 -13.36 -50.50
CA GLU A 791 11.69 -13.82 -51.78
C GLU A 791 13.06 -13.19 -52.09
N ASP A 792 13.18 -11.86 -51.95
CA ASP A 792 14.44 -11.15 -52.22
C ASP A 792 15.55 -11.53 -51.23
N LEU A 793 15.17 -11.85 -49.98
CA LEU A 793 16.09 -12.22 -48.92
C LEU A 793 16.54 -13.68 -48.99
N ARG A 794 15.73 -14.56 -49.60
CA ARG A 794 16.13 -15.94 -49.92
C ARG A 794 17.32 -15.95 -50.88
N ASP A 795 17.24 -15.14 -51.93
CA ASP A 795 18.29 -15.03 -52.94
C ASP A 795 19.61 -14.49 -52.37
N ALA A 796 19.53 -13.60 -51.38
CA ALA A 796 20.69 -12.96 -50.73
C ALA A 796 21.26 -13.73 -49.51
N GLY A 797 20.57 -14.78 -49.04
CA GLY A 797 20.98 -15.53 -47.86
C GLY A 797 20.81 -14.80 -46.51
N PRO A 798 21.13 -15.45 -45.37
CA PRO A 798 21.03 -14.88 -44.02
C PRO A 798 21.86 -13.60 -43.81
N GLU A 799 23.00 -13.50 -44.50
CA GLU A 799 23.85 -12.31 -44.51
C GLU A 799 23.14 -11.12 -45.16
N GLY A 800 22.33 -11.36 -46.20
CA GLY A 800 21.51 -10.36 -46.86
C GLY A 800 20.44 -9.75 -45.94
N LEU A 801 19.89 -10.55 -45.01
CA LEU A 801 18.96 -10.04 -43.99
C LEU A 801 19.65 -9.09 -43.00
N ARG A 802 20.90 -9.39 -42.61
CA ARG A 802 21.68 -8.46 -41.78
C ARG A 802 21.98 -7.17 -42.52
N ALA A 803 22.41 -7.27 -43.78
CA ALA A 803 22.67 -6.09 -44.62
C ALA A 803 21.42 -5.22 -44.77
N ALA A 804 20.24 -5.81 -44.97
CA ALA A 804 18.98 -5.07 -45.06
C ALA A 804 18.59 -4.36 -43.74
N LEU A 805 18.90 -4.97 -42.58
CA LEU A 805 18.70 -4.32 -41.28
C LEU A 805 19.67 -3.16 -41.06
N GLU A 806 20.92 -3.29 -41.48
CA GLU A 806 21.93 -2.22 -41.38
C GLU A 806 21.66 -1.06 -42.35
N GLU A 807 21.32 -1.37 -43.61
CA GLU A 807 20.98 -0.38 -44.64
C GLU A 807 19.80 0.52 -44.22
N HIS A 808 18.87 -0.05 -43.46
CA HIS A 808 17.65 0.64 -43.03
C HIS A 808 17.68 1.12 -41.57
N ALA A 809 18.88 1.27 -41.00
CA ALA A 809 19.08 1.87 -39.67
C ALA A 809 18.35 3.22 -39.54
N GLY A 810 17.56 3.37 -38.48
CA GLY A 810 16.75 4.57 -38.24
C GLY A 810 15.43 4.61 -39.00
N HIS A 811 15.09 3.59 -39.79
CA HIS A 811 13.80 3.44 -40.46
C HIS A 811 12.96 2.31 -39.85
N VAL A 812 11.67 2.23 -40.24
CA VAL A 812 10.83 1.07 -39.96
C VAL A 812 10.94 0.10 -41.14
N LEU A 813 11.42 -1.12 -40.90
CA LEU A 813 11.48 -2.19 -41.91
C LEU A 813 10.27 -3.12 -41.77
N LEU A 814 9.42 -3.17 -42.80
CA LEU A 814 8.35 -4.15 -42.96
C LEU A 814 8.89 -5.35 -43.76
N LEU A 815 9.05 -6.48 -43.08
CA LEU A 815 9.46 -7.75 -43.67
C LEU A 815 8.22 -8.58 -44.03
N ASP A 816 7.91 -8.64 -45.31
CA ASP A 816 6.77 -9.39 -45.85
C ASP A 816 7.13 -10.88 -46.03
N GLY A 817 6.48 -11.77 -45.27
CA GLY A 817 6.64 -13.23 -45.35
C GLY A 817 7.68 -13.82 -44.38
N LEU A 818 7.77 -13.30 -43.15
CA LEU A 818 8.73 -13.78 -42.14
C LEU A 818 8.56 -15.28 -41.86
N ASP A 819 7.31 -15.73 -41.80
CA ASP A 819 6.94 -17.13 -41.63
C ASP A 819 7.51 -18.02 -42.74
N GLY A 820 7.32 -17.64 -44.00
CA GLY A 820 7.87 -18.38 -45.12
C GLY A 820 9.40 -18.31 -45.23
N LEU A 821 10.05 -17.28 -44.67
CA LEU A 821 11.51 -17.19 -44.62
C LEU A 821 12.12 -18.15 -43.57
N ILE A 822 11.38 -18.41 -42.48
CA ILE A 822 11.86 -19.25 -41.37
C ILE A 822 11.43 -20.71 -41.51
N LEU A 823 10.21 -20.95 -41.99
CA LEU A 823 9.60 -22.28 -41.99
C LEU A 823 9.85 -23.05 -43.29
N ASP A 824 9.86 -22.38 -44.44
CA ASP A 824 9.92 -23.06 -45.74
C ASP A 824 11.36 -23.20 -46.26
N GLU A 825 12.31 -22.46 -45.70
CA GLU A 825 13.69 -22.42 -46.17
C GLU A 825 14.61 -23.36 -45.41
N ALA A 826 15.51 -24.03 -46.15
CA ALA A 826 16.52 -24.91 -45.56
C ALA A 826 17.46 -24.17 -44.58
N GLN A 827 17.63 -22.86 -44.77
CA GLN A 827 18.42 -21.98 -43.91
C GLN A 827 17.57 -21.19 -42.90
N GLY A 828 16.31 -21.56 -42.68
CA GLY A 828 15.38 -20.82 -41.82
C GLY A 828 15.89 -20.56 -40.40
N ALA A 829 16.53 -21.57 -39.78
CA ALA A 829 17.17 -21.42 -38.47
C ALA A 829 18.34 -20.40 -38.47
N ALA A 830 19.06 -20.28 -39.58
CA ALA A 830 20.13 -19.30 -39.74
C ALA A 830 19.56 -17.88 -39.86
N TYR A 831 18.49 -17.68 -40.65
CA TYR A 831 17.77 -16.40 -40.68
C TYR A 831 17.25 -15.98 -39.31
N ALA A 832 16.67 -16.93 -38.55
CA ALA A 832 16.18 -16.66 -37.21
C ALA A 832 17.31 -16.28 -36.23
N SER A 833 18.43 -17.00 -36.30
CA SER A 833 19.62 -16.70 -35.50
C SER A 833 20.21 -15.33 -35.81
N VAL A 834 20.23 -14.92 -37.09
CA VAL A 834 20.69 -13.59 -37.49
C VAL A 834 19.77 -12.50 -36.94
N LEU A 835 18.45 -12.63 -37.08
CA LEU A 835 17.49 -11.68 -36.52
C LEU A 835 17.66 -11.52 -35.01
N TYR A 836 17.76 -12.64 -34.29
CA TYR A 836 17.91 -12.65 -32.85
C TYR A 836 19.24 -12.02 -32.39
N ARG A 837 20.37 -12.43 -32.98
CA ARG A 837 21.69 -11.89 -32.63
C ARG A 837 21.83 -10.42 -32.99
N THR A 838 21.40 -10.00 -34.18
CA THR A 838 21.48 -8.60 -34.58
C THR A 838 20.65 -7.70 -33.65
N ARG A 839 19.62 -8.24 -32.98
CA ARG A 839 18.84 -7.49 -32.00
C ARG A 839 19.40 -7.56 -30.58
N LEU A 840 20.03 -8.64 -30.15
CA LEU A 840 20.60 -8.78 -28.79
C LEU A 840 22.03 -8.27 -28.64
N GLU A 841 22.87 -8.53 -29.64
CA GLU A 841 24.30 -8.23 -29.61
C GLU A 841 24.60 -6.86 -30.24
N GLY A 842 23.69 -6.33 -31.07
CA GLY A 842 23.79 -5.02 -31.70
C GLY A 842 22.76 -4.02 -31.16
N VAL A 843 23.18 -2.77 -30.95
CA VAL A 843 22.26 -1.63 -30.82
C VAL A 843 21.65 -1.39 -32.21
N ASN A 844 20.68 -2.21 -32.59
CA ASN A 844 20.03 -2.08 -33.88
C ASN A 844 19.02 -0.93 -33.83
N ASP A 845 19.26 0.08 -34.66
CA ASP A 845 18.43 1.28 -34.81
C ASP A 845 17.23 1.08 -35.76
N THR A 846 17.09 -0.11 -36.36
CA THR A 846 16.00 -0.45 -37.28
C THR A 846 14.81 -1.07 -36.53
N ALA A 847 13.65 -0.44 -36.62
CA ALA A 847 12.41 -0.99 -36.07
C ALA A 847 11.84 -2.04 -37.03
N LEU A 848 11.64 -3.28 -36.58
CA LEU A 848 11.29 -4.43 -37.43
C LEU A 848 9.82 -4.83 -37.31
N LEU A 849 9.10 -4.92 -38.43
CA LEU A 849 7.74 -5.44 -38.49
C LEU A 849 7.73 -6.67 -39.40
N GLY A 850 7.65 -7.87 -38.83
CA GLY A 850 7.52 -9.12 -39.61
C GLY A 850 6.06 -9.47 -39.85
N THR A 851 5.72 -10.02 -41.02
CA THR A 851 4.36 -10.55 -41.27
C THR A 851 4.31 -12.07 -41.19
N CYS A 852 3.21 -12.60 -40.66
CA CYS A 852 2.97 -14.03 -40.52
C CYS A 852 1.49 -14.35 -40.77
N GLU A 853 1.23 -15.42 -41.53
CA GLU A 853 -0.14 -15.89 -41.74
C GLU A 853 -0.73 -16.53 -40.47
N PRO A 854 -2.03 -16.33 -40.17
CA PRO A 854 -2.64 -16.78 -38.92
C PRO A 854 -2.48 -18.28 -38.65
N ASP A 855 -2.56 -19.10 -39.69
CA ASP A 855 -2.48 -20.56 -39.59
C ASP A 855 -1.04 -21.05 -39.32
N ARG A 856 -0.04 -20.23 -39.64
CA ARG A 856 1.38 -20.56 -39.55
C ARG A 856 2.04 -20.10 -38.26
N VAL A 857 1.35 -19.32 -37.43
CA VAL A 857 1.87 -18.80 -36.15
C VAL A 857 2.29 -19.93 -35.21
N GLY A 858 1.51 -21.02 -35.17
CA GLY A 858 1.82 -22.17 -34.32
C GLY A 858 3.11 -22.87 -34.73
N GLU A 859 3.31 -23.03 -36.05
CA GLU A 859 4.54 -23.59 -36.62
C GLU A 859 5.74 -22.67 -36.38
N LEU A 860 5.58 -21.37 -36.61
CA LEU A 860 6.64 -20.37 -36.37
C LEU A 860 7.06 -20.33 -34.89
N SER A 861 6.09 -20.38 -33.98
CA SER A 861 6.36 -20.42 -32.53
C SER A 861 7.06 -21.71 -32.09
N ALA A 862 6.81 -22.82 -32.76
CA ALA A 862 7.49 -24.09 -32.48
C ALA A 862 8.91 -24.12 -33.04
N ALA A 863 9.12 -23.57 -34.25
CA ALA A 863 10.40 -23.58 -34.94
C ALA A 863 11.39 -22.52 -34.40
N SER A 864 10.90 -21.38 -33.93
CA SER A 864 11.74 -20.27 -33.46
C SER A 864 11.05 -19.50 -32.32
N PRO A 865 10.98 -20.08 -31.11
CA PRO A 865 10.31 -19.46 -29.97
C PRO A 865 10.95 -18.13 -29.58
N GLU A 866 12.27 -18.01 -29.74
CA GLU A 866 13.07 -16.82 -29.40
C GLU A 866 12.61 -15.58 -30.17
N LEU A 867 12.23 -15.74 -31.45
CA LEU A 867 11.71 -14.63 -32.26
C LEU A 867 10.31 -14.21 -31.86
N VAL A 868 9.46 -15.16 -31.49
CA VAL A 868 8.08 -14.87 -31.05
C VAL A 868 8.08 -14.20 -29.67
N THR A 869 9.06 -14.51 -28.82
CA THR A 869 9.25 -13.81 -27.54
C THR A 869 9.80 -12.38 -27.70
N ASP A 870 10.63 -12.14 -28.71
CA ASP A 870 11.24 -10.82 -28.97
C ASP A 870 10.35 -9.89 -29.82
N LEU A 871 9.49 -10.44 -30.67
CA LEU A 871 8.54 -9.69 -31.50
C LEU A 871 7.17 -9.60 -30.82
N ARG A 872 6.66 -8.38 -30.59
CA ARG A 872 5.31 -8.22 -30.06
C ARG A 872 4.27 -8.64 -31.11
N ALA A 873 3.54 -9.72 -30.85
CA ALA A 873 2.46 -10.19 -31.71
C ALA A 873 1.27 -9.20 -31.75
N VAL A 874 0.78 -8.92 -32.96
CA VAL A 874 -0.37 -8.06 -33.24
C VAL A 874 -1.28 -8.75 -34.25
N ARG A 875 -2.51 -9.09 -33.85
CA ARG A 875 -3.52 -9.74 -34.70
C ARG A 875 -4.31 -8.70 -35.49
N LEU A 876 -4.21 -8.80 -36.80
CA LEU A 876 -4.89 -7.96 -37.77
C LEU A 876 -6.35 -8.41 -37.97
N PRO A 877 -7.24 -7.55 -38.50
CA PRO A 877 -8.64 -7.91 -38.70
C PRO A 877 -8.80 -9.12 -39.62
N ASP A 878 -9.68 -10.04 -39.24
CA ASP A 878 -10.05 -11.17 -40.08
C ASP A 878 -11.05 -10.71 -41.14
N LEU A 879 -10.51 -10.43 -42.34
CA LEU A 879 -11.30 -10.04 -43.50
C LEU A 879 -11.89 -11.26 -44.23
N SER A 880 -11.94 -12.43 -43.62
CA SER A 880 -12.83 -13.52 -44.03
C SER A 880 -14.27 -13.28 -43.55
N ASP A 881 -14.44 -12.57 -42.43
CA ASP A 881 -15.74 -12.22 -41.85
C ASP A 881 -16.45 -11.10 -42.65
N GLY A 882 -17.74 -11.34 -42.93
CA GLY A 882 -18.61 -10.38 -43.60
C GLY A 882 -18.78 -9.09 -42.80
N ARG A 883 -18.88 -9.16 -41.46
CA ARG A 883 -19.05 -7.94 -40.64
C ARG A 883 -17.81 -7.05 -40.67
N ALA A 884 -16.63 -7.64 -40.57
CA ALA A 884 -15.36 -6.92 -40.70
C ALA A 884 -15.22 -6.25 -42.08
N ARG A 885 -15.64 -6.93 -43.15
CA ARG A 885 -15.67 -6.34 -44.50
C ARG A 885 -16.64 -5.18 -44.62
N SER A 886 -17.87 -5.30 -44.12
CA SER A 886 -18.86 -4.22 -44.14
C SER A 886 -18.36 -3.00 -43.36
N ALA A 887 -17.73 -3.21 -42.20
CA ALA A 887 -17.11 -2.13 -41.43
C ALA A 887 -15.95 -1.46 -42.20
N LEU A 888 -15.14 -2.25 -42.91
CA LEU A 888 -14.08 -1.71 -43.76
C LEU A 888 -14.62 -0.89 -44.94
N VAL A 889 -15.74 -1.30 -45.56
CA VAL A 889 -16.43 -0.50 -46.59
C VAL A 889 -16.82 0.87 -46.03
N GLY A 890 -17.42 0.92 -44.84
CA GLY A 890 -17.80 2.17 -44.18
C GLY A 890 -16.61 3.08 -43.95
N LEU A 891 -15.53 2.55 -43.38
CA LEU A 891 -14.29 3.29 -43.13
C LEU A 891 -13.70 3.86 -44.44
N LEU A 892 -13.61 3.04 -45.47
CA LEU A 892 -13.04 3.45 -46.77
C LEU A 892 -13.92 4.44 -47.52
N ALA A 893 -15.24 4.37 -47.36
CA ALA A 893 -16.19 5.32 -47.91
C ALA A 893 -16.03 6.69 -47.24
N GLU A 894 -15.96 6.72 -45.91
CA GLU A 894 -15.70 7.96 -45.17
C GLU A 894 -14.36 8.59 -45.55
N GLU A 895 -13.30 7.80 -45.75
CA GLU A 895 -11.99 8.33 -46.18
C GLU A 895 -12.02 8.94 -47.57
N ARG A 896 -12.86 8.39 -48.46
CA ARG A 896 -13.07 8.92 -49.81
C ARG A 896 -14.17 9.98 -49.87
N SER A 897 -14.73 10.41 -48.73
CA SER A 897 -15.89 11.32 -48.66
C SER A 897 -17.11 10.84 -49.45
N LEU A 898 -17.32 9.53 -49.51
CA LEU A 898 -18.48 8.86 -50.12
C LEU A 898 -19.55 8.61 -49.05
N ARG A 899 -20.82 8.88 -49.37
CA ARG A 899 -21.96 8.54 -48.51
C ARG A 899 -22.66 7.31 -49.08
N LEU A 900 -23.04 6.37 -48.22
CA LEU A 900 -23.84 5.21 -48.63
C LEU A 900 -25.27 5.43 -48.15
N GLY A 901 -26.24 5.29 -49.06
CA GLY A 901 -27.67 5.25 -48.72
C GLY A 901 -28.01 4.05 -47.83
N SER A 902 -29.11 4.15 -47.09
CA SER A 902 -29.60 3.03 -46.25
C SER A 902 -29.93 1.78 -47.08
N ASP A 903 -30.35 1.98 -48.32
CA ASP A 903 -30.59 0.94 -49.32
C ASP A 903 -29.28 0.29 -49.81
N ALA A 904 -28.22 1.09 -49.99
CA ALA A 904 -26.89 0.60 -50.34
C ALA A 904 -26.30 -0.28 -49.23
N TRP A 905 -26.45 0.11 -47.96
CA TRP A 905 -25.98 -0.67 -46.81
C TRP A 905 -26.58 -2.07 -46.76
N ALA A 906 -27.87 -2.22 -47.06
CA ALA A 906 -28.51 -3.54 -47.13
C ALA A 906 -27.90 -4.46 -48.20
N VAL A 907 -27.44 -3.89 -49.33
CA VAL A 907 -26.72 -4.65 -50.37
C VAL A 907 -25.31 -4.99 -49.90
N VAL A 908 -24.59 -4.03 -49.31
CA VAL A 908 -23.22 -4.21 -48.81
C VAL A 908 -23.14 -5.29 -47.74
N GLU A 909 -24.07 -5.33 -46.78
CA GLU A 909 -24.10 -6.36 -45.72
C GLU A 909 -24.31 -7.76 -46.28
N ARG A 910 -25.19 -7.90 -47.28
CA ARG A 910 -25.43 -9.16 -47.99
C ARG A 910 -24.22 -9.57 -48.83
N ASP A 911 -23.64 -8.63 -49.55
CA ASP A 911 -22.53 -8.87 -50.47
C ASP A 911 -21.23 -9.18 -49.73
N ALA A 912 -20.97 -8.54 -48.60
CA ALA A 912 -19.75 -8.72 -47.80
C ALA A 912 -19.49 -10.18 -47.43
N ALA A 913 -20.54 -10.94 -47.10
CA ALA A 913 -20.46 -12.37 -46.81
C ALA A 913 -20.23 -13.26 -48.05
N THR A 914 -20.60 -12.77 -49.24
CA THR A 914 -20.55 -13.55 -50.49
C THR A 914 -19.33 -13.22 -51.36
N LEU A 915 -18.62 -12.12 -51.09
CA LEU A 915 -17.38 -11.75 -51.75
C LEU A 915 -16.34 -12.88 -51.65
N ARG A 916 -15.82 -13.32 -52.81
CA ARG A 916 -14.77 -14.34 -52.89
C ARG A 916 -13.44 -13.73 -53.35
N PRO A 917 -12.32 -14.11 -52.74
CA PRO A 917 -11.00 -13.67 -53.19
C PRO A 917 -10.68 -14.25 -54.58
N ARG A 918 -9.92 -13.51 -55.39
CA ARG A 918 -9.48 -13.94 -56.72
C ARG A 918 -8.04 -13.51 -57.00
N GLY A 919 -7.13 -14.47 -57.09
CA GLY A 919 -5.70 -14.20 -57.31
C GLY A 919 -5.16 -13.25 -56.25
N ARG A 920 -4.61 -12.09 -56.67
CA ARG A 920 -4.05 -11.05 -55.78
C ARG A 920 -5.10 -10.11 -55.16
N LEU A 921 -6.38 -10.23 -55.54
CA LEU A 921 -7.50 -9.47 -54.96
C LEU A 921 -8.07 -10.24 -53.75
N THR A 922 -7.46 -10.00 -52.60
CA THR A 922 -7.82 -10.62 -51.31
C THR A 922 -7.94 -9.56 -50.21
N GLY A 923 -8.59 -9.90 -49.10
CA GLY A 923 -8.67 -9.04 -47.91
C GLY A 923 -9.16 -7.62 -48.22
N ALA A 924 -8.40 -6.62 -47.77
CA ALA A 924 -8.77 -5.21 -47.92
C ALA A 924 -8.77 -4.76 -49.39
N ARG A 925 -7.90 -5.34 -50.25
CA ARG A 925 -7.87 -5.00 -51.68
C ARG A 925 -9.15 -5.40 -52.40
N LEU A 926 -9.78 -6.50 -51.98
CA LEU A 926 -11.07 -6.93 -52.50
C LEU A 926 -12.18 -5.95 -52.11
N VAL A 927 -12.15 -5.46 -50.86
CA VAL A 927 -13.11 -4.48 -50.35
C VAL A 927 -12.91 -3.10 -51.00
N GLU A 928 -11.67 -2.67 -51.19
CA GLU A 928 -11.32 -1.46 -51.95
C GLU A 928 -11.83 -1.56 -53.39
N ALA A 929 -11.57 -2.66 -54.09
CA ALA A 929 -12.06 -2.88 -55.45
C ALA A 929 -13.60 -2.90 -55.52
N TYR A 930 -14.27 -3.47 -54.51
CA TYR A 930 -15.74 -3.46 -54.42
C TYR A 930 -16.29 -2.04 -54.30
N LEU A 931 -15.72 -1.20 -53.43
CA LEU A 931 -16.13 0.19 -53.27
C LEU A 931 -15.76 1.05 -54.49
N ASP A 932 -14.55 0.88 -55.04
CA ASP A 932 -14.08 1.65 -56.19
C ASP A 932 -14.90 1.32 -57.45
N ARG A 933 -15.33 0.06 -57.63
CA ARG A 933 -16.21 -0.34 -58.73
C ARG A 933 -17.62 0.24 -58.57
N ALA A 934 -18.16 0.29 -57.34
CA ALA A 934 -19.43 0.94 -57.05
C ALA A 934 -19.36 2.45 -57.34
N ALA A 935 -18.30 3.12 -56.89
CA ALA A 935 -18.06 4.54 -57.17
C ALA A 935 -17.92 4.81 -58.68
N THR A 936 -17.21 3.93 -59.41
CA THR A 936 -17.06 4.04 -60.87
C THR A 936 -18.39 3.86 -61.60
N ARG A 937 -19.24 2.91 -61.17
CA ARG A 937 -20.58 2.71 -61.74
C ARG A 937 -21.47 3.94 -61.52
N HIS A 938 -21.43 4.51 -60.32
CA HIS A 938 -22.18 5.71 -59.99
C HIS A 938 -21.75 6.90 -60.86
N LEU A 939 -20.45 7.10 -61.03
CA LEU A 939 -19.87 8.13 -61.92
C LEU A 939 -20.17 7.89 -63.41
N GLY A 940 -20.40 6.65 -63.82
CA GLY A 940 -20.78 6.28 -65.19
C GLY A 940 -22.26 6.50 -65.52
N SER A 941 -23.11 6.78 -64.52
CA SER A 941 -24.51 7.14 -64.71
C SER A 941 -24.65 8.64 -65.01
N ALA A 942 -25.32 8.98 -66.12
CA ALA A 942 -25.20 10.27 -66.81
C ALA A 942 -25.71 11.52 -66.04
N GLU A 943 -26.31 11.38 -64.86
CA GLU A 943 -26.84 12.49 -64.06
C GLU A 943 -25.84 13.06 -63.03
N ALA A 944 -24.73 12.35 -62.73
CA ALA A 944 -23.80 12.72 -61.65
C ALA A 944 -22.65 13.66 -62.06
N THR A 945 -22.47 13.98 -63.34
CA THR A 945 -21.36 14.82 -63.83
C THR A 945 -21.47 16.30 -63.43
N GLN A 946 -22.59 16.73 -62.81
CA GLN A 946 -22.81 18.12 -62.39
C GLN A 946 -22.47 18.44 -60.93
N ALA A 947 -22.11 17.44 -60.11
CA ALA A 947 -21.87 17.64 -58.66
C ALA A 947 -20.36 17.56 -58.30
N ILE A 948 -19.52 18.38 -58.94
CA ILE A 948 -18.13 18.57 -58.50
C ILE A 948 -18.14 19.55 -57.32
N GLY A 949 -18.53 19.09 -56.13
CA GLY A 949 -18.51 19.91 -54.91
C GLY A 949 -19.21 19.34 -53.67
N SER A 950 -20.02 18.29 -53.79
CA SER A 950 -20.70 17.63 -52.66
C SER A 950 -20.35 16.15 -52.57
N ALA A 951 -20.41 15.58 -51.35
CA ALA A 951 -20.11 14.17 -51.09
C ALA A 951 -21.00 13.24 -51.94
N LEU A 952 -20.35 12.42 -52.78
CA LEU A 952 -21.01 11.52 -53.71
C LEU A 952 -21.76 10.42 -52.95
N THR A 953 -23.05 10.26 -53.23
CA THR A 953 -23.94 9.34 -52.48
C THR A 953 -24.25 8.10 -53.29
N LEU A 954 -23.72 6.95 -52.88
CA LEU A 954 -23.93 5.65 -53.50
C LEU A 954 -25.26 5.03 -53.06
N THR A 955 -25.95 4.40 -54.01
CA THR A 955 -27.27 3.78 -53.86
C THR A 955 -27.19 2.26 -54.01
N ALA A 956 -28.30 1.55 -53.73
CA ALA A 956 -28.35 0.10 -53.92
C ALA A 956 -28.02 -0.35 -55.37
N ALA A 957 -28.39 0.46 -56.37
CA ALA A 957 -28.15 0.16 -57.78
C ALA A 957 -26.65 0.07 -58.12
N ASP A 958 -25.83 0.86 -57.44
CA ASP A 958 -24.38 0.90 -57.67
C ASP A 958 -23.70 -0.40 -57.22
N PHE A 959 -24.20 -1.00 -56.14
CA PHE A 959 -23.67 -2.22 -55.54
C PHE A 959 -24.27 -3.52 -56.10
N GLN A 960 -25.47 -3.46 -56.67
CA GLN A 960 -26.19 -4.65 -57.13
C GLN A 960 -25.37 -5.48 -58.14
N GLY A 961 -25.13 -6.75 -57.82
CA GLY A 961 -24.41 -7.70 -58.69
C GLY A 961 -22.88 -7.53 -58.72
N LEU A 962 -22.30 -6.57 -57.99
CA LEU A 962 -20.83 -6.38 -57.94
C LEU A 962 -20.10 -7.55 -57.30
N ALA A 963 -20.67 -8.15 -56.25
CA ALA A 963 -20.05 -9.28 -55.59
C ALA A 963 -19.87 -10.47 -56.55
N ALA A 964 -20.82 -10.70 -57.46
CA ALA A 964 -20.72 -11.72 -58.50
C ALA A 964 -19.68 -11.37 -59.58
N GLU A 965 -19.66 -10.12 -60.04
CA GLU A 965 -18.69 -9.63 -61.04
C GLU A 965 -17.24 -9.78 -60.56
N LEU A 966 -16.94 -9.35 -59.32
CA LEU A 966 -15.60 -9.44 -58.74
C LEU A 966 -15.20 -10.87 -58.39
N SER A 967 -16.17 -11.72 -58.04
CA SER A 967 -15.95 -13.14 -57.76
C SER A 967 -15.89 -14.01 -59.02
N GLY A 968 -16.16 -13.46 -60.21
CA GLY A 968 -16.03 -14.14 -61.50
C GLY A 968 -17.17 -15.08 -61.89
N ARG A 969 -18.42 -14.72 -61.57
CA ARG A 969 -19.62 -15.39 -62.11
C ARG A 969 -20.32 -14.55 -63.18
#